data_AF-A0A382BLJ9-F1
#
_entry.id   AF-A0A382BLJ9-F1
#
_cell.length_a   1.000
_cell.length_b   1.000
_cell.length_c   1.000
_cell.angle_alpha   90.00
_cell.angle_beta   90.00
_cell.angle_gamma   90.00
#
_symmetry.space_group_name_H-M   'P 1'
#
loop_
_entity.id
_entity.type
_entity.pdbx_description
1 polymer ?
#
loop_
_entity_poly.entity_id
_entity_poly.type
_entity_poly.pdbx_seq_one_letter_code
_entity_poly.pdbx_strand_id
1 'polypeptide(L)'
;VISTPGWYHVATTFDGSNYKLFVNGSEVYNYSGAAGISPINTPVKSIGTQFQGKIDEVRMWNVARTESEIKADMDKRLTGSETNLVAYYPMDLNGDFQLIDLSPNQNHGTLKNVDVMQRFSSNDCSAPDGSGSCPYPTINGALDDAQPGDRVLIKGGRYSEYIKRLGLNDVKIEGYPGDNVMIDGTFLLNTEWVPYTHNGQSIYKTVIDFDLLSSAYGIRTDSVYSVFVNDRYMMMSMPVNFKNPADSINGDPKYAAPGTIGTLKIKSPLHHLDEGYQPGELANLDTLEEWSFDPETSTLYLYPSPGNIPTSNNVRIRTREMLVEIIKSDLLEFRNLHFFSGPLYATDSDYLTVEDSKFSFSSDMKASGIHNGTDSGEYSWWTNLVFENINHAPPLRHDRNMYPTMENILIRNIGWFHYNLRGNLALTGRNYRGNGSDRVIGGDIWRYITVRDGNSAGMFAGMRSLTEYIRIENVFDIGDNSSIQRNSISADSSTTRYVWVINGPDWNGIRLNSACGGIYADLHHIVSTGNRRGFRFKGDYHEAFHLLSYENSNQDVYMSDDKYCGPDKKQGKVRGNTNSSLKNTAVDHSLVCTAIDCGTDSYEVDYNPVTLDTSGIYYARAQVEKRPYYSVRSEFENPWSTYKAHSDETLLEEYSVGPLKNKIQNYDFRPKKGSTLIDGGVVIPGINDGQDKAFNHAPL
;
A
#
# COMPACT_ATOMS: atom_id res chain seq x y z
N VAL A 1 40.03 -5.49 -2.96
CA VAL A 1 40.66 -4.73 -4.06
C VAL A 1 39.77 -3.56 -4.48
N ILE A 2 38.45 -3.72 -4.51
CA ILE A 2 37.50 -2.60 -4.61
C ILE A 2 36.99 -2.30 -3.20
N SER A 3 37.23 -1.09 -2.69
CA SER A 3 36.86 -0.70 -1.31
C SER A 3 36.19 0.66 -1.21
N THR A 4 36.07 1.40 -2.32
CA THR A 4 35.42 2.70 -2.37
C THR A 4 34.44 2.78 -3.55
N PRO A 5 33.32 3.50 -3.43
CA PRO A 5 32.41 3.79 -4.54
C PRO A 5 33.16 4.47 -5.70
N GLY A 6 32.82 4.14 -6.94
CA GLY A 6 33.39 4.74 -8.14
C GLY A 6 33.47 3.78 -9.33
N TRP A 7 33.92 4.31 -10.46
CA TRP A 7 34.19 3.51 -11.67
C TRP A 7 35.53 2.77 -11.56
N TYR A 8 35.53 1.50 -11.95
CA TYR A 8 36.72 0.67 -12.04
C TYR A 8 36.75 0.00 -13.41
N HIS A 9 37.93 -0.05 -14.03
CA HIS A 9 38.13 -0.86 -15.22
C HIS A 9 38.55 -2.27 -14.79
N VAL A 10 37.74 -3.28 -15.13
CA VAL A 10 38.02 -4.69 -14.84
C VAL A 10 38.23 -5.44 -16.14
N ALA A 11 39.34 -6.15 -16.27
CA ALA A 11 39.63 -7.00 -17.42
C ALA A 11 40.13 -8.37 -16.99
N THR A 12 39.71 -9.40 -17.73
CA THR A 12 40.22 -10.76 -17.57
C THR A 12 40.76 -11.26 -18.89
N THR A 13 41.91 -11.92 -18.88
CA THR A 13 42.54 -12.45 -20.10
C THR A 13 42.97 -13.88 -19.92
N PHE A 14 42.97 -14.65 -21.00
CA PHE A 14 43.51 -16.01 -21.02
C PHE A 14 44.32 -16.23 -22.30
N ASP A 15 45.63 -16.42 -22.14
CA ASP A 15 46.59 -16.57 -23.26
C ASP A 15 46.84 -18.04 -23.65
N GLY A 16 46.04 -18.98 -23.12
CA GLY A 16 46.24 -20.43 -23.26
C GLY A 16 47.13 -21.05 -22.18
N SER A 17 47.83 -20.22 -21.39
CA SER A 17 48.67 -20.64 -20.26
C SER A 17 48.20 -20.04 -18.93
N ASN A 18 47.98 -18.73 -18.91
CA ASN A 18 47.69 -17.94 -17.73
C ASN A 18 46.31 -17.28 -17.84
N TYR A 19 45.47 -17.45 -16.82
CA TYR A 19 44.28 -16.65 -16.61
C TYR A 19 44.61 -15.49 -15.68
N LYS A 20 44.44 -14.26 -16.15
CA LYS A 20 44.83 -13.04 -15.43
C LYS A 20 43.62 -12.15 -15.18
N LEU A 21 43.63 -11.47 -14.03
CA LEU A 21 42.69 -10.41 -13.68
C LEU A 21 43.45 -9.09 -13.54
N PHE A 22 42.92 -8.04 -14.15
CA PHE A 22 43.42 -6.69 -14.07
C PHE A 22 42.34 -5.78 -13.47
N VAL A 23 42.76 -4.90 -12.56
CA VAL A 23 41.91 -3.83 -12.02
C VAL A 23 42.62 -2.51 -12.23
N ASN A 24 41.95 -1.54 -12.87
CA ASN A 24 42.51 -0.27 -13.30
C ASN A 24 43.85 -0.44 -14.03
N GLY A 25 43.85 -1.42 -14.95
CA GLY A 25 44.97 -1.77 -15.81
C GLY A 25 46.12 -2.51 -15.13
N SER A 26 46.14 -2.69 -13.81
CA SER A 26 47.22 -3.40 -13.11
C SER A 26 46.86 -4.86 -12.86
N GLU A 27 47.81 -5.78 -13.06
CA GLU A 27 47.62 -7.21 -12.76
C GLU A 27 47.43 -7.40 -11.24
N VAL A 28 46.29 -7.97 -10.84
CA VAL A 28 45.98 -8.25 -9.42
C VAL A 28 45.83 -9.74 -9.12
N TYR A 29 45.74 -10.58 -10.16
CA TYR A 29 45.67 -12.03 -10.01
C TYR A 29 46.17 -12.73 -11.29
N ASN A 30 46.83 -13.87 -11.10
CA ASN A 30 47.37 -14.69 -12.18
C ASN A 30 47.30 -16.18 -11.79
N TYR A 31 46.66 -16.98 -12.63
CA TYR A 31 46.46 -18.42 -12.44
C TYR A 31 46.99 -19.20 -13.63
N SER A 32 48.04 -20.01 -13.40
CA SER A 32 48.70 -20.84 -14.42
C SER A 32 48.18 -22.27 -14.50
N GLY A 33 47.30 -22.69 -13.58
CA GLY A 33 46.76 -24.06 -13.56
C GLY A 33 45.79 -24.38 -14.70
N ALA A 34 45.50 -23.42 -15.58
CA ALA A 34 44.67 -23.60 -16.77
C ALA A 34 45.50 -23.82 -18.05
N ALA A 35 46.82 -24.00 -17.93
CA ALA A 35 47.68 -24.13 -19.10
C ALA A 35 47.31 -25.33 -19.99
N GLY A 36 47.16 -25.06 -21.29
CA GLY A 36 46.78 -26.04 -22.31
C GLY A 36 45.29 -26.39 -22.34
N ILE A 37 44.46 -25.77 -21.48
CA ILE A 37 43.01 -25.96 -21.49
C ILE A 37 42.37 -24.97 -22.46
N SER A 38 41.56 -25.47 -23.39
CA SER A 38 40.73 -24.61 -24.24
C SER A 38 39.43 -24.25 -23.50
N PRO A 39 39.03 -22.97 -23.47
CA PRO A 39 37.73 -22.58 -22.94
C PRO A 39 36.59 -23.28 -23.70
N ILE A 40 35.56 -23.72 -22.99
CA ILE A 40 34.36 -24.28 -23.61
C ILE A 40 33.68 -23.16 -24.39
N ASN A 41 33.44 -23.38 -25.69
CA ASN A 41 32.76 -22.43 -26.54
C ASN A 41 31.31 -22.20 -26.07
N THR A 42 31.13 -21.17 -25.24
CA THR A 42 29.86 -20.81 -24.64
C THR A 42 29.48 -19.42 -25.15
N PRO A 43 28.33 -19.26 -25.83
CA PRO A 43 27.90 -17.96 -26.30
C PRO A 43 27.62 -17.04 -25.11
N VAL A 44 28.09 -15.79 -25.19
CA VAL A 44 27.71 -14.75 -24.24
C VAL A 44 26.27 -14.35 -24.52
N LYS A 45 25.36 -14.62 -23.58
CA LYS A 45 23.91 -14.39 -23.75
C LYS A 45 23.39 -13.12 -23.08
N SER A 46 24.18 -12.55 -22.17
CA SER A 46 23.74 -11.46 -21.32
C SER A 46 24.94 -10.73 -20.73
N ILE A 47 24.81 -9.41 -20.56
CA ILE A 47 25.76 -8.57 -19.85
C ILE A 47 25.08 -8.09 -18.57
N GLY A 48 25.80 -8.11 -17.45
CA GLY A 48 25.31 -7.55 -16.18
C GLY A 48 24.20 -8.35 -15.49
N THR A 49 24.01 -9.63 -15.80
CA THR A 49 23.02 -10.48 -15.11
C THR A 49 23.23 -10.46 -13.60
N GLN A 50 22.22 -9.97 -12.87
CA GLN A 50 22.24 -9.79 -11.40
C GLN A 50 23.33 -8.82 -10.90
N PHE A 51 23.96 -8.03 -11.78
CA PHE A 51 24.92 -7.02 -11.38
C PHE A 51 24.20 -5.86 -10.69
N GLN A 52 24.74 -5.44 -9.55
CA GLN A 52 24.24 -4.34 -8.74
C GLN A 52 25.19 -3.16 -8.90
N GLY A 53 24.94 -2.31 -9.91
CA GLY A 53 25.75 -1.14 -10.23
C GLY A 53 25.55 -0.67 -11.68
N LYS A 54 26.35 0.33 -12.09
CA LYS A 54 26.43 0.81 -13.48
C LYS A 54 27.57 0.09 -14.22
N ILE A 55 27.36 -0.26 -15.48
CA ILE A 55 28.38 -0.85 -16.37
C ILE A 55 28.51 0.07 -17.58
N ASP A 56 29.72 0.28 -18.05
CA ASP A 56 30.00 0.98 -19.29
C ASP A 56 31.17 0.33 -20.04
N GLU A 57 31.32 0.64 -21.33
CA GLU A 57 32.51 0.34 -22.12
C GLU A 57 32.89 -1.17 -22.19
N VAL A 58 31.89 -2.06 -22.34
CA VAL A 58 32.12 -3.52 -22.35
C VAL A 58 32.77 -3.96 -23.65
N ARG A 59 33.91 -4.62 -23.54
CA ARG A 59 34.74 -5.05 -24.68
C ARG A 59 35.04 -6.54 -24.62
N MET A 60 34.97 -7.21 -25.76
CA MET A 60 35.35 -8.62 -25.90
C MET A 60 36.33 -8.77 -27.05
N TRP A 61 37.45 -9.44 -26.79
CA TRP A 61 38.54 -9.62 -27.75
C TRP A 61 38.77 -11.11 -28.01
N ASN A 62 39.18 -11.47 -29.24
CA ASN A 62 39.59 -12.84 -29.57
C ASN A 62 41.06 -13.13 -29.19
N VAL A 63 41.76 -12.14 -28.61
CA VAL A 63 43.16 -12.20 -28.20
C VAL A 63 43.30 -11.80 -26.74
N ALA A 64 44.23 -12.44 -26.02
CA ALA A 64 44.61 -12.01 -24.68
C ALA A 64 45.35 -10.67 -24.76
N ARG A 65 44.72 -9.60 -24.26
CA ARG A 65 45.34 -8.27 -24.17
C ARG A 65 46.43 -8.26 -23.10
N THR A 66 47.56 -7.61 -23.39
CA THR A 66 48.64 -7.41 -22.42
C THR A 66 48.30 -6.31 -21.42
N GLU A 67 48.99 -6.27 -20.28
CA GLU A 67 48.81 -5.22 -19.28
C GLU A 67 49.00 -3.81 -19.87
N SER A 68 50.03 -3.63 -20.71
CA SER A 68 50.31 -2.36 -21.38
C SER A 68 49.20 -1.94 -22.34
N GLU A 69 48.64 -2.88 -23.10
CA GLU A 69 47.50 -2.61 -24.00
C GLU A 69 46.24 -2.25 -23.20
N ILE A 70 45.96 -2.94 -22.10
CA ILE A 70 44.82 -2.62 -21.24
C ILE A 70 44.99 -1.22 -20.64
N LYS A 71 46.17 -0.88 -20.11
CA LYS A 71 46.46 0.46 -19.58
C LYS A 71 46.34 1.54 -20.64
N ALA A 72 46.67 1.24 -21.89
CA ALA A 72 46.60 2.21 -22.99
C ALA A 72 45.17 2.53 -23.42
N ASP A 73 44.23 1.61 -23.24
CA ASP A 73 42.86 1.71 -23.78
C ASP A 73 41.76 1.86 -22.73
N MET A 74 42.04 1.54 -21.45
CA MET A 74 41.02 1.43 -20.39
C MET A 74 40.21 2.71 -20.14
N ASP A 75 40.78 3.88 -20.45
CA ASP A 75 40.22 5.21 -20.24
C ASP A 75 39.80 5.91 -21.55
N LYS A 76 39.79 5.16 -22.67
CA LYS A 76 39.47 5.68 -24.00
C LYS A 76 38.24 5.01 -24.57
N ARG A 77 37.40 5.81 -25.22
CA ARG A 77 36.35 5.29 -26.10
C ARG A 77 36.98 4.74 -27.38
N LEU A 78 36.65 3.49 -27.71
CA LEU A 78 37.17 2.79 -28.89
C LEU A 78 36.36 3.12 -30.15
N THR A 79 36.91 2.84 -31.33
CA THR A 79 36.19 3.04 -32.59
C THR A 79 35.32 1.84 -32.98
N GLY A 80 35.59 0.68 -32.39
CA GLY A 80 34.93 -0.59 -32.71
C GLY A 80 35.61 -1.36 -33.85
N SER A 81 36.58 -0.76 -34.53
CA SER A 81 37.31 -1.36 -35.67
C SER A 81 38.69 -1.90 -35.30
N GLU A 82 39.00 -1.98 -34.02
CA GLU A 82 40.27 -2.48 -33.53
C GLU A 82 40.49 -3.93 -33.95
N THR A 83 41.71 -4.25 -34.36
CA THR A 83 42.07 -5.62 -34.75
C THR A 83 41.81 -6.56 -33.58
N ASN A 84 41.14 -7.69 -33.84
CA ASN A 84 40.81 -8.72 -32.84
C ASN A 84 39.67 -8.38 -31.87
N LEU A 85 39.01 -7.23 -32.01
CA LEU A 85 37.80 -6.91 -31.25
C LEU A 85 36.61 -7.70 -31.82
N VAL A 86 35.88 -8.37 -30.93
CA VAL A 86 34.75 -9.25 -31.29
C VAL A 86 33.41 -8.59 -30.97
N ALA A 87 33.34 -7.84 -29.88
CA ALA A 87 32.17 -7.07 -29.50
C ALA A 87 32.59 -5.85 -28.69
N TYR A 88 31.91 -4.73 -28.90
CA TYR A 88 32.12 -3.52 -28.14
C TYR A 88 30.82 -2.76 -27.91
N TYR A 89 30.42 -2.72 -26.63
CA TYR A 89 29.20 -2.07 -26.16
C TYR A 89 29.58 -0.82 -25.35
N PRO A 90 29.56 0.39 -25.96
CA PRO A 90 29.76 1.67 -25.26
C PRO A 90 28.50 2.12 -24.48
N MET A 91 27.57 1.19 -24.28
CA MET A 91 26.24 1.41 -23.70
C MET A 91 25.35 2.47 -24.39
N ASP A 92 25.65 2.81 -25.64
CA ASP A 92 24.77 3.64 -26.48
C ASP A 92 23.69 2.79 -27.18
N LEU A 93 22.56 3.41 -27.49
CA LEU A 93 21.43 2.78 -28.16
C LEU A 93 21.24 3.29 -29.59
N ASN A 94 20.74 2.41 -30.47
CA ASN A 94 20.24 2.82 -31.78
C ASN A 94 18.77 3.27 -31.70
N GLY A 95 18.21 3.68 -32.84
CA GLY A 95 16.80 4.09 -32.95
C GLY A 95 15.79 2.98 -32.57
N ASP A 96 16.23 1.72 -32.54
CA ASP A 96 15.39 0.54 -32.24
C ASP A 96 15.55 0.04 -30.79
N PHE A 97 16.11 0.85 -29.87
CA PHE A 97 16.35 0.47 -28.47
C PHE A 97 17.27 -0.74 -28.27
N GLN A 98 18.14 -1.01 -29.25
CA GLN A 98 19.15 -2.05 -29.11
C GLN A 98 20.46 -1.44 -28.59
N LEU A 99 21.08 -2.16 -27.66
CA LEU A 99 22.43 -1.86 -27.19
C LEU A 99 23.40 -2.04 -28.35
N ILE A 100 24.01 -0.94 -28.82
CA ILE A 100 24.86 -0.98 -29.99
C ILE A 100 26.12 -1.80 -29.67
N ASP A 101 26.39 -2.76 -30.56
CA ASP A 101 27.71 -3.36 -30.71
C ASP A 101 28.40 -2.60 -31.86
N LEU A 102 29.40 -1.78 -31.52
CA LEU A 102 30.15 -0.99 -32.50
C LEU A 102 31.16 -1.83 -33.28
N SER A 103 31.33 -3.11 -32.95
CA SER A 103 32.20 -4.00 -33.73
C SER A 103 31.61 -4.33 -35.10
N PRO A 104 32.42 -4.80 -36.07
CA PRO A 104 31.93 -5.26 -37.37
C PRO A 104 30.90 -6.39 -37.30
N ASN A 105 30.80 -7.10 -36.17
CA ASN A 105 29.89 -8.22 -36.00
C ASN A 105 28.46 -7.78 -35.68
N GLN A 106 28.23 -6.55 -35.23
CA GLN A 106 26.90 -5.99 -34.95
C GLN A 106 26.03 -6.89 -34.07
N ASN A 107 26.61 -7.50 -33.02
CA ASN A 107 25.87 -8.32 -32.04
C ASN A 107 25.04 -7.44 -31.09
N HIS A 108 24.15 -6.61 -31.62
CA HIS A 108 23.37 -5.66 -30.86
C HIS A 108 22.56 -6.37 -29.75
N GLY A 109 22.59 -5.81 -28.54
CA GLY A 109 21.94 -6.38 -27.38
C GLY A 109 20.47 -5.95 -27.28
N THR A 110 19.59 -6.85 -26.84
CA THR A 110 18.24 -6.48 -26.41
C THR A 110 18.25 -6.09 -24.94
N LEU A 111 17.72 -4.90 -24.62
CA LEU A 111 17.60 -4.45 -23.24
C LEU A 111 16.54 -5.24 -22.49
N LYS A 112 16.85 -5.63 -21.26
CA LYS A 112 15.89 -6.21 -20.31
C LYS A 112 16.12 -5.58 -18.94
N ASN A 113 15.08 -4.98 -18.36
CA ASN A 113 15.11 -4.36 -17.03
C ASN A 113 16.15 -3.24 -16.88
N VAL A 114 16.32 -2.41 -17.91
CA VAL A 114 17.22 -1.23 -17.89
C VAL A 114 16.40 0.01 -18.23
N ASP A 115 16.63 1.10 -17.48
CA ASP A 115 16.05 2.41 -17.76
C ASP A 115 17.02 3.21 -18.65
N VAL A 116 16.50 3.88 -19.67
CA VAL A 116 17.26 4.58 -20.71
C VAL A 116 17.08 6.08 -20.55
N MET A 117 18.02 6.79 -19.95
CA MET A 117 17.84 8.23 -19.75
C MET A 117 18.25 9.02 -20.98
N GLN A 118 17.44 10.01 -21.41
CA GLN A 118 17.91 10.99 -22.39
C GLN A 118 19.07 11.81 -21.81
N ARG A 119 20.14 12.00 -22.59
CA ARG A 119 21.18 12.97 -22.24
C ARG A 119 20.58 14.38 -22.27
N PHE A 120 20.83 15.15 -21.22
CA PHE A 120 20.39 16.54 -21.06
C PHE A 120 20.64 17.38 -22.32
N SER A 121 19.68 18.24 -22.67
CA SER A 121 19.92 19.40 -23.53
C SER A 121 19.12 20.59 -23.01
N SER A 122 19.77 21.75 -22.90
CA SER A 122 19.16 23.03 -22.53
C SER A 122 19.74 24.14 -23.40
N ASN A 123 18.92 25.17 -23.66
CA ASN A 123 19.35 26.38 -24.37
C ASN A 123 20.05 27.39 -23.44
N ASP A 124 19.89 27.23 -22.11
CA ASP A 124 20.31 28.20 -21.10
C ASP A 124 21.58 27.80 -20.35
N CYS A 125 21.97 26.51 -20.44
CA CYS A 125 23.24 26.03 -19.92
C CYS A 125 23.70 24.77 -20.66
N SER A 126 25.02 24.59 -20.76
CA SER A 126 25.63 23.49 -21.52
C SER A 126 25.49 22.13 -20.84
N ALA A 127 25.30 22.10 -19.52
CA ALA A 127 25.07 20.91 -18.71
C ALA A 127 24.37 21.34 -17.40
N PRO A 128 23.45 20.53 -16.82
CA PRO A 128 22.77 20.86 -15.58
C PRO A 128 23.79 20.81 -14.42
N ASP A 129 23.75 21.78 -13.53
CA ASP A 129 24.60 21.81 -12.32
C ASP A 129 23.79 21.80 -11.02
N GLY A 130 22.46 21.68 -11.13
CA GLY A 130 21.54 21.66 -9.99
C GLY A 130 21.29 23.02 -9.35
N SER A 131 21.93 24.09 -9.85
CA SER A 131 21.67 25.45 -9.37
C SER A 131 20.29 25.94 -9.80
N GLY A 132 19.75 26.95 -9.10
CA GLY A 132 18.50 27.59 -9.52
C GLY A 132 18.57 28.21 -10.92
N SER A 133 19.76 28.55 -11.42
CA SER A 133 19.99 29.06 -12.78
C SER A 133 20.12 27.97 -13.84
N CYS A 134 20.45 26.74 -13.45
CA CYS A 134 20.64 25.62 -14.36
C CYS A 134 20.22 24.30 -13.68
N PRO A 135 18.91 24.15 -13.37
CA PRO A 135 18.40 22.99 -12.67
C PRO A 135 18.48 21.73 -13.53
N TYR A 136 18.48 20.57 -12.88
CA TYR A 136 18.25 19.31 -13.57
C TYR A 136 16.82 19.29 -14.15
N PRO A 137 16.64 18.80 -15.38
CA PRO A 137 15.31 18.71 -16.01
C PRO A 137 14.51 17.52 -15.50
N THR A 138 15.21 16.54 -14.91
CA THR A 138 14.63 15.29 -14.41
C THR A 138 15.02 15.06 -12.96
N ILE A 139 14.13 14.41 -12.22
CA ILE A 139 14.40 13.99 -10.85
C ILE A 139 15.53 12.97 -10.86
N ASN A 140 15.51 12.03 -11.81
CA ASN A 140 16.55 11.02 -11.89
C ASN A 140 17.94 11.59 -12.19
N GLY A 141 18.04 12.68 -12.95
CA GLY A 141 19.30 13.36 -13.23
C GLY A 141 19.88 14.00 -11.96
N ALA A 142 19.05 14.66 -11.16
CA ALA A 142 19.49 15.22 -9.88
C ALA A 142 19.97 14.12 -8.91
N LEU A 143 19.25 13.01 -8.85
CA LEU A 143 19.59 11.88 -7.97
C LEU A 143 20.81 11.07 -8.42
N ASP A 144 21.25 11.22 -9.67
CA ASP A 144 22.50 10.61 -10.15
C ASP A 144 23.74 11.34 -9.62
N ASP A 145 23.61 12.65 -9.35
CA ASP A 145 24.70 13.49 -8.85
C ASP A 145 24.64 13.74 -7.33
N ALA A 146 23.47 13.51 -6.71
CA ALA A 146 23.25 13.69 -5.28
C ALA A 146 24.24 12.88 -4.41
N GLN A 147 24.76 13.53 -3.38
CA GLN A 147 25.67 12.97 -2.38
C GLN A 147 24.99 12.89 -1.00
N PRO A 148 25.51 12.07 -0.07
CA PRO A 148 25.06 12.07 1.32
C PRO A 148 25.06 13.48 1.94
N GLY A 149 23.94 13.86 2.54
CA GLY A 149 23.63 15.17 3.11
C GLY A 149 22.88 16.11 2.16
N ASP A 150 22.77 15.78 0.87
CA ASP A 150 22.16 16.65 -0.12
C ASP A 150 20.64 16.72 -0.02
N ARG A 151 20.11 17.83 -0.55
CA ARG A 151 18.68 18.07 -0.69
C ARG A 151 18.36 18.31 -2.16
N VAL A 152 17.54 17.45 -2.74
CA VAL A 152 16.98 17.61 -4.08
C VAL A 152 15.63 18.32 -3.97
N LEU A 153 15.63 19.61 -4.29
CA LEU A 153 14.44 20.46 -4.28
C LEU A 153 13.77 20.48 -5.66
N ILE A 154 12.55 19.96 -5.75
CA ILE A 154 11.81 19.82 -7.00
C ILE A 154 10.82 20.98 -7.14
N LYS A 155 10.87 21.72 -8.25
CA LYS A 155 9.93 22.83 -8.51
C LYS A 155 8.54 22.33 -8.88
N GLY A 156 7.55 23.21 -8.76
CA GLY A 156 6.17 22.90 -9.13
C GLY A 156 6.04 22.39 -10.56
N GLY A 157 5.38 21.25 -10.73
CA GLY A 157 5.29 20.58 -12.01
C GLY A 157 4.81 19.13 -11.92
N ARG A 158 4.65 18.54 -13.10
CA ARG A 158 4.26 17.14 -13.30
C ARG A 158 5.42 16.40 -13.96
N TYR A 159 6.03 15.50 -13.22
CA TYR A 159 7.25 14.79 -13.60
C TYR A 159 6.90 13.35 -13.93
N SER A 160 6.81 13.04 -15.23
CA SER A 160 6.57 11.69 -15.71
C SER A 160 7.86 10.89 -15.72
N GLU A 161 8.21 10.33 -14.57
CA GLU A 161 9.44 9.59 -14.37
C GLU A 161 9.22 8.43 -13.38
N TYR A 162 9.83 7.28 -13.68
CA TYR A 162 10.00 6.22 -12.69
C TYR A 162 11.34 6.39 -12.00
N ILE A 163 11.35 6.22 -10.67
CA ILE A 163 12.56 6.41 -9.87
C ILE A 163 12.97 5.06 -9.31
N LYS A 164 14.18 4.61 -9.64
CA LYS A 164 14.79 3.42 -9.06
C LYS A 164 16.15 3.75 -8.46
N ARG A 165 16.33 3.52 -7.16
CA ARG A 165 17.58 3.82 -6.46
C ARG A 165 18.11 2.62 -5.69
N LEU A 166 19.42 2.41 -5.81
CA LEU A 166 20.16 1.35 -5.15
C LEU A 166 21.34 1.98 -4.41
N GLY A 167 21.40 1.84 -3.08
CA GLY A 167 22.50 2.37 -2.29
C GLY A 167 22.57 3.90 -2.23
N LEU A 168 21.45 4.60 -2.43
CA LEU A 168 21.40 6.05 -2.29
C LEU A 168 21.13 6.38 -0.83
N ASN A 169 22.11 6.96 -0.13
CA ASN A 169 22.02 7.15 1.31
C ASN A 169 22.04 8.64 1.66
N ASP A 170 21.29 9.02 2.72
CA ASP A 170 21.28 10.36 3.32
C ASP A 170 20.94 11.46 2.30
N VAL A 171 19.85 11.29 1.56
CA VAL A 171 19.38 12.28 0.57
C VAL A 171 17.92 12.63 0.84
N LYS A 172 17.62 13.92 0.83
CA LYS A 172 16.25 14.44 0.99
C LYS A 172 15.69 14.82 -0.37
N ILE A 173 14.54 14.27 -0.71
CA ILE A 173 13.84 14.47 -1.99
C ILE A 173 12.54 15.21 -1.67
N GLU A 174 12.49 16.49 -2.00
CA GLU A 174 11.48 17.39 -1.47
C GLU A 174 10.84 18.24 -2.55
N GLY A 175 9.51 18.32 -2.56
CA GLY A 175 8.82 19.37 -3.32
C GLY A 175 9.14 20.74 -2.74
N TYR A 176 9.43 21.72 -3.60
CA TYR A 176 9.74 23.08 -3.18
C TYR A 176 8.58 23.64 -2.33
N PRO A 177 8.84 24.32 -1.20
CA PRO A 177 7.77 24.74 -0.29
C PRO A 177 6.71 25.59 -1.00
N GLY A 178 5.44 25.17 -0.89
CA GLY A 178 4.29 25.84 -1.51
C GLY A 178 4.02 25.47 -2.97
N ASP A 179 4.93 24.73 -3.61
CA ASP A 179 4.74 24.23 -4.96
C ASP A 179 3.99 22.88 -4.94
N ASN A 180 3.13 22.68 -5.95
CA ASN A 180 2.51 21.39 -6.21
C ASN A 180 3.46 20.55 -7.09
N VAL A 181 4.09 19.54 -6.50
CA VAL A 181 5.00 18.64 -7.20
C VAL A 181 4.37 17.27 -7.33
N MET A 182 4.14 16.83 -8.56
CA MET A 182 3.59 15.51 -8.87
C MET A 182 4.65 14.64 -9.52
N ILE A 183 4.96 13.50 -8.89
CA ILE A 183 5.69 12.40 -9.52
C ILE A 183 4.63 11.47 -10.11
N ASP A 184 4.61 11.37 -11.44
CA ASP A 184 3.50 10.80 -12.18
C ASP A 184 3.92 9.54 -12.94
N GLY A 185 3.33 8.39 -12.59
CA GLY A 185 3.52 7.13 -13.30
C GLY A 185 2.79 7.03 -14.64
N THR A 186 2.16 8.11 -15.11
CA THR A 186 1.54 8.18 -16.44
C THR A 186 2.35 9.02 -17.43
N PHE A 187 2.20 8.68 -18.70
CA PHE A 187 2.77 9.40 -19.83
C PHE A 187 1.68 9.95 -20.75
N LEU A 188 1.93 11.13 -21.32
CA LEU A 188 1.02 11.71 -22.32
C LEU A 188 1.09 10.92 -23.63
N LEU A 189 -0.07 10.49 -24.13
CA LEU A 189 -0.21 9.90 -25.45
C LEU A 189 -0.42 10.99 -26.50
N ASN A 190 0.65 11.32 -27.22
CA ASN A 190 0.59 12.21 -28.38
C ASN A 190 0.31 11.42 -29.65
N THR A 191 -0.93 10.95 -29.78
CA THR A 191 -1.39 10.13 -30.92
C THR A 191 -2.66 10.70 -31.54
N GLU A 192 -2.92 10.33 -32.79
CA GLU A 192 -4.19 10.65 -33.44
C GLU A 192 -5.28 9.70 -32.94
N TRP A 193 -6.41 10.28 -32.52
CA TRP A 193 -7.59 9.54 -32.09
C TRP A 193 -8.65 9.60 -33.18
N VAL A 194 -9.07 8.43 -33.65
CA VAL A 194 -10.07 8.31 -34.72
C VAL A 194 -11.40 7.79 -34.17
N PRO A 195 -12.55 8.32 -34.64
CA PRO A 195 -13.85 7.73 -34.34
C PRO A 195 -13.92 6.27 -34.81
N TYR A 196 -14.58 5.44 -34.02
CA TYR A 196 -14.75 4.02 -34.29
C TYR A 196 -16.12 3.55 -33.80
N THR A 197 -16.83 2.77 -34.61
CA THR A 197 -18.13 2.21 -34.24
C THR A 197 -17.92 0.82 -33.64
N HIS A 198 -18.36 0.63 -32.40
CA HIS A 198 -18.33 -0.66 -31.71
C HIS A 198 -19.69 -0.94 -31.08
N ASN A 199 -20.30 -2.10 -31.36
CA ASN A 199 -21.63 -2.49 -30.86
C ASN A 199 -22.72 -1.41 -31.03
N GLY A 200 -22.65 -0.65 -32.13
CA GLY A 200 -23.59 0.45 -32.42
C GLY A 200 -23.31 1.76 -31.66
N GLN A 201 -22.30 1.79 -30.80
CA GLN A 201 -21.83 2.99 -30.09
C GLN A 201 -20.68 3.66 -30.84
N SER A 202 -20.62 5.00 -30.74
CA SER A 202 -19.50 5.79 -31.26
C SER A 202 -18.45 5.94 -30.17
N ILE A 203 -17.33 5.22 -30.33
CA ILE A 203 -16.16 5.26 -29.46
C ILE A 203 -14.97 5.83 -30.22
N TYR A 204 -13.81 5.90 -29.58
CA TYR A 204 -12.57 6.35 -30.20
C TYR A 204 -11.50 5.27 -30.09
N LYS A 205 -10.57 5.25 -31.03
CA LYS A 205 -9.38 4.40 -30.93
C LYS A 205 -8.12 5.11 -31.39
N THR A 206 -6.99 4.60 -30.94
CA THR A 206 -5.66 4.98 -31.41
C THR A 206 -4.73 3.77 -31.39
N VAL A 207 -3.72 3.76 -32.26
CA VAL A 207 -2.63 2.78 -32.21
C VAL A 207 -1.46 3.43 -31.50
N ILE A 208 -0.98 2.79 -30.44
CA ILE A 208 0.14 3.29 -29.63
C ILE A 208 1.44 2.82 -30.27
N ASP A 209 2.30 3.76 -30.64
CA ASP A 209 3.69 3.48 -30.98
C ASP A 209 4.51 3.40 -29.68
N PHE A 210 4.65 2.18 -29.16
CA PHE A 210 5.37 1.94 -27.91
C PHE A 210 6.88 2.16 -28.04
N ASP A 211 7.46 2.04 -29.23
CA ASP A 211 8.89 2.32 -29.43
C ASP A 211 9.13 3.83 -29.39
N LEU A 212 8.27 4.63 -30.04
CA LEU A 212 8.31 6.09 -29.94
C LEU A 212 8.03 6.56 -28.51
N LEU A 213 7.04 5.97 -27.84
CA LEU A 213 6.72 6.29 -26.45
C LEU A 213 7.89 5.95 -25.53
N SER A 214 8.49 4.77 -25.71
CA SER A 214 9.67 4.35 -24.95
C SER A 214 10.84 5.31 -25.16
N SER A 215 10.98 5.86 -26.37
CA SER A 215 12.01 6.84 -26.72
C SER A 215 11.81 8.22 -26.12
N ALA A 216 10.58 8.71 -26.15
CA ALA A 216 10.25 10.01 -25.59
C ALA A 216 10.50 10.07 -24.08
N TYR A 217 10.26 8.97 -23.38
CA TYR A 217 10.30 8.92 -21.91
C TYR A 217 11.43 8.10 -21.33
N GLY A 218 12.25 7.47 -22.19
CA GLY A 218 13.45 6.77 -21.73
C GLY A 218 13.19 5.46 -20.99
N ILE A 219 12.03 4.84 -21.20
CA ILE A 219 11.60 3.67 -20.45
C ILE A 219 10.96 2.70 -21.43
N ARG A 220 11.50 1.48 -21.54
CA ARG A 220 10.84 0.43 -22.32
C ARG A 220 9.47 0.13 -21.74
N THR A 221 8.44 0.24 -22.59
CA THR A 221 7.04 -0.05 -22.26
C THR A 221 6.35 -0.76 -23.43
N ASP A 222 5.41 -1.64 -23.12
CA ASP A 222 4.52 -2.33 -24.06
C ASP A 222 3.12 -2.58 -23.46
N SER A 223 2.83 -1.95 -22.32
CA SER A 223 1.68 -2.27 -21.48
C SER A 223 0.88 -1.01 -21.11
N VAL A 224 -0.43 -1.18 -20.94
CA VAL A 224 -1.36 -0.14 -20.46
C VAL A 224 -2.04 -0.65 -19.19
N TYR A 225 -1.78 -0.01 -18.06
CA TYR A 225 -2.32 -0.39 -16.76
C TYR A 225 -3.52 0.47 -16.32
N SER A 226 -3.50 1.76 -16.68
CA SER A 226 -4.52 2.74 -16.34
C SER A 226 -4.59 3.79 -17.45
N VAL A 227 -5.77 4.36 -17.67
CA VAL A 227 -6.01 5.41 -18.68
C VAL A 227 -6.71 6.58 -18.02
N PHE A 228 -6.25 7.79 -18.33
CA PHE A 228 -6.84 9.05 -17.88
C PHE A 228 -7.09 9.97 -19.06
N VAL A 229 -8.21 10.70 -19.05
CA VAL A 229 -8.48 11.77 -20.01
C VAL A 229 -8.81 13.04 -19.25
N ASN A 230 -8.06 14.13 -19.48
CA ASN A 230 -8.17 15.35 -18.65
C ASN A 230 -8.08 15.04 -17.14
N ASP A 231 -7.19 14.14 -16.74
CA ASP A 231 -7.03 13.62 -15.37
C ASP A 231 -8.25 12.87 -14.79
N ARG A 232 -9.32 12.69 -15.56
CA ARG A 232 -10.43 11.79 -15.22
C ARG A 232 -9.97 10.35 -15.42
N TYR A 233 -10.07 9.54 -14.36
CA TYR A 233 -9.84 8.10 -14.42
C TYR A 233 -10.86 7.43 -15.35
N MET A 234 -10.38 6.61 -16.29
CA MET A 234 -11.21 5.76 -17.15
C MET A 234 -11.19 4.33 -16.61
N MET A 235 -12.36 3.71 -16.55
CA MET A 235 -12.54 2.34 -16.08
C MET A 235 -12.10 1.34 -17.15
N MET A 236 -11.38 0.29 -16.78
CA MET A 236 -11.22 -0.84 -17.70
C MET A 236 -12.60 -1.46 -17.98
N SER A 237 -12.88 -1.84 -19.22
CA SER A 237 -14.16 -2.43 -19.61
C SER A 237 -14.45 -3.74 -18.88
N MET A 238 -15.71 -3.92 -18.47
CA MET A 238 -16.14 -5.04 -17.62
C MET A 238 -17.52 -5.56 -18.06
N PRO A 239 -17.84 -6.85 -17.90
CA PRO A 239 -19.16 -7.39 -18.29
C PRO A 239 -20.34 -6.78 -17.52
N VAL A 240 -20.07 -6.19 -16.35
CA VAL A 240 -21.08 -5.52 -15.51
C VAL A 240 -20.75 -4.05 -15.48
N ASN A 241 -21.71 -3.23 -15.92
CA ASN A 241 -21.59 -1.77 -15.89
C ASN A 241 -21.78 -1.20 -14.48
N PHE A 242 -20.89 -0.29 -14.10
CA PHE A 242 -20.95 0.42 -12.82
C PHE A 242 -20.53 1.89 -12.97
N LYS A 243 -20.98 2.72 -12.03
CA LYS A 243 -20.55 4.12 -11.93
C LYS A 243 -19.07 4.19 -11.58
N ASN A 244 -18.38 5.17 -12.14
CA ASN A 244 -16.95 5.37 -11.93
C ASN A 244 -16.59 5.43 -10.44
N PRO A 245 -15.79 4.47 -9.93
CA PRO A 245 -15.44 4.41 -8.51
C PRO A 245 -14.57 5.56 -8.04
N ALA A 246 -13.94 6.32 -8.95
CA ALA A 246 -13.22 7.55 -8.58
C ALA A 246 -14.17 8.67 -8.14
N ASP A 247 -15.47 8.57 -8.44
CA ASP A 247 -16.47 9.47 -7.90
C ASP A 247 -16.74 9.16 -6.43
N SER A 248 -16.94 10.21 -5.64
CA SER A 248 -17.19 10.05 -4.21
C SER A 248 -18.42 9.17 -3.97
N ILE A 249 -18.21 8.07 -3.26
CA ILE A 249 -19.29 7.19 -2.79
C ILE A 249 -20.02 7.74 -1.56
N ASN A 250 -19.89 9.05 -1.25
CA ASN A 250 -20.51 9.75 -0.11
C ASN A 250 -21.92 9.19 0.19
N GLY A 251 -21.99 8.27 1.15
CA GLY A 251 -23.19 7.46 1.31
C GLY A 251 -23.00 6.38 2.35
N ASP A 252 -24.09 6.06 3.03
CA ASP A 252 -24.16 4.94 3.96
C ASP A 252 -23.98 3.62 3.18
N PRO A 253 -23.15 2.66 3.63
CA PRO A 253 -22.97 1.39 2.94
C PRO A 253 -24.25 0.59 2.70
N LYS A 254 -25.29 0.76 3.52
CA LYS A 254 -26.60 0.14 3.29
C LYS A 254 -27.46 0.90 2.28
N TYR A 255 -27.20 2.19 2.07
CA TYR A 255 -28.04 3.10 1.26
C TYR A 255 -27.24 3.81 0.16
N ALA A 256 -26.15 3.19 -0.29
CA ALA A 256 -25.34 3.71 -1.38
C ALA A 256 -26.16 3.86 -2.67
N ALA A 257 -25.76 4.81 -3.52
CA ALA A 257 -26.48 5.07 -4.76
C ALA A 257 -26.51 3.81 -5.66
N PRO A 258 -27.66 3.49 -6.30
CA PRO A 258 -27.76 2.35 -7.21
C PRO A 258 -26.72 2.42 -8.34
N GLY A 259 -26.21 1.26 -8.74
CA GLY A 259 -25.24 1.11 -9.84
C GLY A 259 -23.80 1.45 -9.46
N THR A 260 -23.52 1.71 -8.18
CA THR A 260 -22.14 1.79 -7.67
C THR A 260 -21.59 0.40 -7.38
N ILE A 261 -20.26 0.26 -7.40
CA ILE A 261 -19.61 -1.02 -7.09
C ILE A 261 -19.98 -1.56 -5.69
N GLY A 262 -20.23 -0.66 -4.72
CA GLY A 262 -20.72 -0.99 -3.40
C GLY A 262 -22.09 -1.68 -3.42
N THR A 263 -23.05 -1.15 -4.19
CA THR A 263 -24.40 -1.75 -4.31
C THR A 263 -24.44 -3.00 -5.17
N LEU A 264 -23.61 -3.07 -6.22
CA LEU A 264 -23.60 -4.19 -7.16
C LEU A 264 -22.84 -5.41 -6.64
N LYS A 265 -22.00 -5.22 -5.61
CA LYS A 265 -21.20 -6.28 -4.98
C LYS A 265 -20.35 -7.08 -5.96
N ILE A 266 -19.77 -6.39 -6.95
CA ILE A 266 -18.98 -6.98 -8.03
C ILE A 266 -17.73 -7.65 -7.45
N LYS A 267 -17.53 -8.93 -7.74
CA LYS A 267 -16.34 -9.68 -7.33
C LYS A 267 -15.11 -9.16 -8.06
N SER A 268 -13.96 -9.24 -7.41
CA SER A 268 -12.70 -8.92 -8.07
C SER A 268 -12.40 -9.89 -9.23
N PRO A 269 -12.22 -9.41 -10.46
CA PRO A 269 -11.87 -10.26 -11.62
C PRO A 269 -10.49 -10.91 -11.51
N LEU A 270 -9.63 -10.42 -10.61
CA LEU A 270 -8.25 -10.90 -10.45
C LEU A 270 -8.14 -12.08 -9.47
N HIS A 271 -9.14 -12.23 -8.60
CA HIS A 271 -9.19 -13.31 -7.62
C HIS A 271 -10.26 -14.36 -7.93
N HIS A 272 -11.27 -13.99 -8.73
CA HIS A 272 -12.37 -14.86 -9.14
C HIS A 272 -12.29 -15.09 -10.66
N LEU A 273 -11.25 -15.84 -11.07
CA LEU A 273 -10.96 -16.16 -12.48
C LEU A 273 -12.00 -17.12 -13.10
N ASP A 274 -12.82 -17.74 -12.28
CA ASP A 274 -13.92 -18.62 -12.67
C ASP A 274 -15.07 -17.90 -13.38
N GLU A 275 -15.13 -16.57 -13.31
CA GLU A 275 -16.11 -15.74 -14.04
C GLU A 275 -15.85 -15.73 -15.57
N GLY A 276 -14.69 -16.20 -16.04
CA GLY A 276 -14.44 -16.46 -17.46
C GLY A 276 -14.18 -15.24 -18.34
N TYR A 277 -13.85 -14.07 -17.75
CA TYR A 277 -13.47 -12.85 -18.47
C TYR A 277 -12.17 -12.25 -17.93
N GLN A 278 -11.52 -11.42 -18.73
CA GLN A 278 -10.43 -10.54 -18.30
C GLN A 278 -10.86 -9.06 -18.39
N PRO A 279 -10.50 -8.22 -17.40
CA PRO A 279 -10.77 -6.78 -17.49
C PRO A 279 -10.10 -6.14 -18.71
N GLY A 280 -10.78 -5.16 -19.31
CA GLY A 280 -10.26 -4.44 -20.47
C GLY A 280 -10.38 -5.18 -21.79
N GLU A 281 -11.29 -6.16 -21.89
CA GLU A 281 -11.65 -6.81 -23.14
C GLU A 281 -12.56 -5.91 -23.99
N LEU A 282 -12.29 -5.83 -25.30
CA LEU A 282 -13.07 -4.99 -26.22
C LEU A 282 -14.54 -5.43 -26.28
N ALA A 283 -14.81 -6.73 -26.15
CA ALA A 283 -16.17 -7.28 -26.16
C ALA A 283 -17.06 -6.72 -25.04
N ASN A 284 -16.47 -6.26 -23.93
CA ASN A 284 -17.16 -5.70 -22.78
C ASN A 284 -17.17 -4.15 -22.80
N LEU A 285 -16.61 -3.49 -23.82
CA LEU A 285 -16.56 -2.04 -23.91
C LEU A 285 -17.92 -1.51 -24.42
N ASP A 286 -18.80 -1.14 -23.50
CA ASP A 286 -20.19 -0.82 -23.86
C ASP A 286 -20.81 0.39 -23.13
N THR A 287 -20.10 0.98 -22.16
CA THR A 287 -20.57 2.18 -21.44
C THR A 287 -19.56 3.31 -21.35
N LEU A 288 -20.03 4.48 -20.90
CA LEU A 288 -19.21 5.68 -20.79
C LEU A 288 -18.07 5.49 -19.77
N GLU A 289 -16.96 6.16 -20.07
CA GLU A 289 -15.71 6.18 -19.31
C GLU A 289 -14.97 4.84 -19.27
N GLU A 290 -15.35 3.89 -20.12
CA GLU A 290 -14.64 2.62 -20.24
C GLU A 290 -13.51 2.66 -21.28
N TRP A 291 -12.50 1.81 -21.10
CA TRP A 291 -11.44 1.57 -22.08
C TRP A 291 -11.07 0.07 -22.19
N SER A 292 -10.54 -0.29 -23.36
CA SER A 292 -10.01 -1.62 -23.68
C SER A 292 -8.68 -1.46 -24.42
N PHE A 293 -7.75 -2.38 -24.22
CA PHE A 293 -6.46 -2.38 -24.92
C PHE A 293 -6.16 -3.75 -25.52
N ASP A 294 -5.87 -3.74 -26.82
CA ASP A 294 -5.43 -4.91 -27.57
C ASP A 294 -3.90 -4.90 -27.73
N PRO A 295 -3.16 -5.78 -27.03
CA PRO A 295 -1.71 -5.83 -27.11
C PRO A 295 -1.18 -6.38 -28.44
N GLU A 296 -1.97 -7.16 -29.20
CA GLU A 296 -1.52 -7.71 -30.49
C GLU A 296 -1.39 -6.62 -31.55
N THR A 297 -2.31 -5.65 -31.51
CA THR A 297 -2.34 -4.53 -32.46
C THR A 297 -1.87 -3.22 -31.86
N SER A 298 -1.51 -3.21 -30.56
CA SER A 298 -1.23 -2.00 -29.78
C SER A 298 -2.36 -0.95 -29.86
N THR A 299 -3.61 -1.40 -30.01
CA THR A 299 -4.76 -0.50 -30.16
C THR A 299 -5.43 -0.24 -28.82
N LEU A 300 -5.53 1.03 -28.46
CA LEU A 300 -6.30 1.50 -27.31
C LEU A 300 -7.68 2.00 -27.79
N TYR A 301 -8.74 1.49 -27.18
CA TYR A 301 -10.13 1.86 -27.42
C TYR A 301 -10.68 2.57 -26.19
N LEU A 302 -11.45 3.63 -26.40
CA LEU A 302 -11.99 4.44 -25.33
C LEU A 302 -13.43 4.87 -25.65
N TYR A 303 -14.34 4.67 -24.71
CA TYR A 303 -15.70 5.23 -24.74
C TYR A 303 -15.77 6.43 -23.79
N PRO A 304 -15.56 7.67 -24.27
CA PRO A 304 -15.47 8.83 -23.39
C PRO A 304 -16.83 9.36 -22.93
N SER A 305 -16.89 9.94 -21.73
CA SER A 305 -18.00 10.78 -21.29
C SER A 305 -17.98 12.18 -21.95
N PRO A 306 -19.12 12.89 -22.05
CA PRO A 306 -19.15 14.27 -22.52
C PRO A 306 -18.19 15.16 -21.72
N GLY A 307 -17.20 15.76 -22.39
CA GLY A 307 -16.13 16.56 -21.76
C GLY A 307 -14.78 15.83 -21.63
N ASN A 308 -14.75 14.51 -21.82
CA ASN A 308 -13.53 13.69 -21.79
C ASN A 308 -13.24 13.04 -23.15
N ILE A 309 -13.55 13.74 -24.24
CA ILE A 309 -13.24 13.27 -25.60
C ILE A 309 -11.72 13.23 -25.76
N PRO A 310 -11.13 12.11 -26.22
CA PRO A 310 -9.69 11.99 -26.36
C PRO A 310 -9.17 12.84 -27.52
N THR A 311 -7.99 13.40 -27.31
CA THR A 311 -7.21 14.19 -28.26
C THR A 311 -5.73 13.83 -28.09
N SER A 312 -4.87 14.36 -28.95
CA SER A 312 -3.43 14.11 -28.89
C SER A 312 -2.72 14.73 -27.68
N ASN A 313 -3.41 15.50 -26.83
CA ASN A 313 -2.76 16.20 -25.73
C ASN A 313 -3.48 16.07 -24.39
N ASN A 314 -4.47 15.19 -24.27
CA ASN A 314 -5.22 15.04 -23.02
C ASN A 314 -5.38 13.59 -22.51
N VAL A 315 -4.90 12.59 -23.25
CA VAL A 315 -4.93 11.19 -22.80
C VAL A 315 -3.58 10.81 -22.19
N ARG A 316 -3.61 10.22 -21.00
CA ARG A 316 -2.42 9.74 -20.32
C ARG A 316 -2.58 8.29 -19.93
N ILE A 317 -1.49 7.53 -20.02
CA ILE A 317 -1.49 6.10 -19.68
C ILE A 317 -0.40 5.76 -18.68
N ARG A 318 -0.73 4.85 -17.76
CA ARG A 318 0.26 4.18 -16.91
C ARG A 318 0.86 3.00 -17.65
N THR A 319 2.18 2.90 -17.65
CA THR A 319 2.91 1.89 -18.42
C THR A 319 3.73 0.90 -17.58
N ARG A 320 3.95 1.19 -16.30
CA ARG A 320 4.59 0.27 -15.36
C ARG A 320 3.82 0.17 -14.06
N GLU A 321 4.13 -0.89 -13.32
CA GLU A 321 3.62 -1.10 -11.99
C GLU A 321 4.34 -0.20 -10.98
N MET A 322 5.64 -0.32 -10.78
CA MET A 322 6.34 0.43 -9.71
C MET A 322 6.65 1.88 -10.13
N LEU A 323 6.31 2.87 -9.28
CA LEU A 323 6.63 4.28 -9.54
C LEU A 323 7.98 4.67 -8.93
N VAL A 324 8.14 4.40 -7.64
CA VAL A 324 9.38 4.64 -6.91
C VAL A 324 9.83 3.34 -6.24
N GLU A 325 11.01 2.85 -6.62
CA GLU A 325 11.64 1.65 -6.06
C GLU A 325 12.95 2.02 -5.38
N ILE A 326 13.03 1.81 -4.07
CA ILE A 326 14.21 2.07 -3.25
C ILE A 326 14.77 0.74 -2.76
N ILE A 327 16.08 0.54 -2.91
CA ILE A 327 16.74 -0.73 -2.60
C ILE A 327 18.01 -0.44 -1.82
N LYS A 328 18.21 -1.10 -0.68
CA LYS A 328 19.47 -1.04 0.10
C LYS A 328 19.95 0.38 0.35
N SER A 329 19.04 1.25 0.78
CA SER A 329 19.27 2.69 0.90
C SER A 329 18.88 3.16 2.29
N ASP A 330 19.68 4.01 2.91
CA ASP A 330 19.50 4.43 4.30
C ASP A 330 19.33 5.95 4.41
N LEU A 331 18.57 6.41 5.40
CA LEU A 331 18.37 7.85 5.68
C LEU A 331 17.79 8.64 4.49
N LEU A 332 16.93 7.99 3.69
CA LEU A 332 16.20 8.67 2.61
C LEU A 332 14.95 9.35 3.14
N GLU A 333 14.68 10.55 2.62
CA GLU A 333 13.48 11.32 2.96
C GLU A 333 12.71 11.74 1.70
N PHE A 334 11.39 11.52 1.69
CA PHE A 334 10.46 12.01 0.67
C PHE A 334 9.47 12.97 1.33
N ARG A 335 9.42 14.24 0.90
CA ARG A 335 8.57 15.27 1.54
C ARG A 335 7.83 16.14 0.55
N ASN A 336 6.59 16.49 0.85
CA ASN A 336 5.80 17.45 0.05
C ASN A 336 5.64 17.01 -1.42
N LEU A 337 5.25 15.75 -1.65
CA LEU A 337 5.12 15.15 -2.97
C LEU A 337 3.73 14.54 -3.20
N HIS A 338 3.24 14.64 -4.43
CA HIS A 338 2.10 13.86 -4.90
C HIS A 338 2.58 12.72 -5.80
N PHE A 339 2.53 11.48 -5.31
CA PHE A 339 2.72 10.28 -6.11
C PHE A 339 1.40 9.92 -6.80
N PHE A 340 1.38 10.07 -8.13
CA PHE A 340 0.20 9.83 -8.94
C PHE A 340 0.39 8.60 -9.82
N SER A 341 -0.57 7.68 -9.79
CA SER A 341 -0.61 6.49 -10.65
C SER A 341 0.60 5.56 -10.49
N GLY A 342 0.97 5.26 -9.25
CA GLY A 342 1.92 4.20 -8.90
C GLY A 342 2.40 4.30 -7.45
N PRO A 343 3.03 3.26 -6.90
CA PRO A 343 3.42 3.24 -5.50
C PRO A 343 4.88 3.64 -5.26
N LEU A 344 5.18 4.00 -4.01
CA LEU A 344 6.54 4.07 -3.48
C LEU A 344 6.82 2.86 -2.58
N TYR A 345 7.84 2.08 -2.94
CA TYR A 345 8.22 0.88 -2.21
C TYR A 345 9.72 0.82 -1.94
N ALA A 346 10.09 0.53 -0.69
CA ALA A 346 11.50 0.40 -0.28
C ALA A 346 11.82 -1.01 0.23
N THR A 347 12.96 -1.57 -0.17
CA THR A 347 13.44 -2.91 0.26
C THR A 347 14.82 -2.80 0.88
N ASP A 348 15.04 -3.52 1.99
CA ASP A 348 16.31 -3.54 2.73
C ASP A 348 16.84 -2.12 3.04
N SER A 349 15.95 -1.20 3.38
CA SER A 349 16.25 0.22 3.50
C SER A 349 15.89 0.72 4.89
N ASP A 350 16.85 1.31 5.61
CA ASP A 350 16.69 1.72 7.00
C ASP A 350 16.51 3.25 7.13
N TYR A 351 15.80 3.68 8.17
CA TYR A 351 15.56 5.09 8.47
C TYR A 351 14.85 5.88 7.34
N LEU A 352 13.91 5.23 6.63
CA LEU A 352 13.11 5.88 5.58
C LEU A 352 12.07 6.84 6.17
N THR A 353 12.02 8.08 5.68
CA THR A 353 10.96 9.04 6.01
C THR A 353 10.11 9.36 4.77
N VAL A 354 8.78 9.27 4.91
CA VAL A 354 7.81 9.72 3.91
C VAL A 354 6.81 10.63 4.63
N GLU A 355 6.82 11.91 4.28
CA GLU A 355 6.08 12.94 5.02
C GLU A 355 5.35 13.92 4.09
N ASP A 356 4.26 14.51 4.58
CA ASP A 356 3.53 15.61 3.92
C ASP A 356 3.13 15.30 2.47
N SER A 357 2.79 14.05 2.19
CA SER A 357 2.69 13.54 0.83
C SER A 357 1.35 12.86 0.54
N LYS A 358 1.00 12.82 -0.74
CA LYS A 358 -0.25 12.26 -1.24
C LYS A 358 0.02 11.15 -2.24
N PHE A 359 -0.78 10.10 -2.17
CA PHE A 359 -0.75 8.95 -3.06
C PHE A 359 -2.14 8.79 -3.69
N SER A 360 -2.22 8.89 -5.01
CA SER A 360 -3.46 8.66 -5.77
C SER A 360 -3.25 7.55 -6.79
N PHE A 361 -4.19 6.61 -6.90
CA PHE A 361 -4.14 5.55 -7.92
C PHE A 361 -2.87 4.68 -7.86
N SER A 362 -2.33 4.42 -6.66
CA SER A 362 -1.10 3.64 -6.49
C SER A 362 -1.18 2.25 -7.14
N SER A 363 -2.36 1.62 -7.12
CA SER A 363 -2.63 0.36 -7.80
C SER A 363 -3.87 0.46 -8.67
N ASP A 364 -3.89 -0.35 -9.72
CA ASP A 364 -5.07 -0.58 -10.57
C ASP A 364 -5.26 -2.10 -10.76
N MET A 365 -6.29 -2.55 -11.48
CA MET A 365 -6.58 -3.97 -11.65
C MET A 365 -5.37 -4.77 -12.16
N LYS A 366 -4.86 -4.43 -13.35
CA LYS A 366 -3.70 -5.13 -13.91
C LYS A 366 -2.37 -4.77 -13.21
N ALA A 367 -2.34 -3.68 -12.43
CA ALA A 367 -1.20 -3.25 -11.61
C ALA A 367 -1.45 -3.53 -10.11
N SER A 368 -1.92 -4.73 -9.79
CA SER A 368 -2.43 -5.11 -8.45
C SER A 368 -1.40 -5.76 -7.53
N GLY A 369 -0.27 -6.23 -8.06
CA GLY A 369 0.77 -6.95 -7.29
C GLY A 369 1.69 -6.08 -6.43
N ILE A 370 1.42 -4.77 -6.36
CA ILE A 370 2.35 -3.75 -5.85
C ILE A 370 1.63 -2.76 -4.93
N HIS A 371 2.34 -2.19 -3.97
CA HIS A 371 1.76 -1.31 -2.96
C HIS A 371 2.80 -0.34 -2.40
N ASN A 372 2.31 0.69 -1.71
CA ASN A 372 3.20 1.55 -0.94
C ASN A 372 3.72 0.81 0.29
N GLY A 373 4.90 1.18 0.75
CA GLY A 373 5.43 0.76 2.05
C GLY A 373 6.86 0.24 1.96
N THR A 374 7.18 -0.70 2.84
CA THR A 374 8.57 -1.13 3.03
C THR A 374 8.68 -2.64 3.22
N ASP A 375 9.83 -3.19 2.84
CA ASP A 375 10.23 -4.54 3.19
C ASP A 375 11.62 -4.61 3.80
N SER A 376 11.74 -5.40 4.87
CA SER A 376 13.02 -5.78 5.48
C SER A 376 13.87 -4.63 6.07
N GLY A 377 13.34 -3.40 6.16
CA GLY A 377 13.97 -2.28 6.86
C GLY A 377 13.85 -2.32 8.39
N GLU A 378 14.56 -1.42 9.08
CA GLU A 378 14.62 -1.33 10.55
C GLU A 378 13.78 -0.20 11.16
N TYR A 379 13.80 1.00 10.57
CA TYR A 379 13.01 2.14 11.04
C TYR A 379 12.38 2.83 9.83
N SER A 380 11.11 3.19 9.93
CA SER A 380 10.48 4.05 8.92
C SER A 380 9.36 4.90 9.51
N TRP A 381 9.21 6.11 8.98
CA TRP A 381 8.19 7.08 9.40
C TRP A 381 7.33 7.47 8.21
N TRP A 382 6.03 7.24 8.34
CA TRP A 382 5.01 7.51 7.34
C TRP A 382 4.00 8.47 7.97
N THR A 383 4.22 9.77 7.76
CA THR A 383 3.58 10.82 8.57
C THR A 383 2.86 11.86 7.70
N ASN A 384 1.67 12.30 8.11
CA ASN A 384 0.88 13.31 7.38
C ASN A 384 0.63 12.93 5.92
N LEU A 385 0.02 11.75 5.71
CA LEU A 385 -0.16 11.16 4.39
C LEU A 385 -1.63 11.04 3.98
N VAL A 386 -1.89 11.14 2.68
CA VAL A 386 -3.20 10.84 2.09
C VAL A 386 -3.07 9.72 1.06
N PHE A 387 -3.80 8.63 1.25
CA PHE A 387 -3.96 7.56 0.26
C PHE A 387 -5.38 7.57 -0.30
N GLU A 388 -5.53 7.69 -1.62
CA GLU A 388 -6.85 7.74 -2.24
C GLU A 388 -6.96 7.05 -3.60
N ASN A 389 -8.18 6.61 -3.92
CA ASN A 389 -8.55 6.04 -5.21
C ASN A 389 -7.67 4.82 -5.56
N ILE A 390 -7.54 3.89 -4.63
CA ILE A 390 -6.68 2.71 -4.78
C ILE A 390 -7.57 1.51 -5.08
N ASN A 391 -7.42 0.97 -6.29
CA ASN A 391 -8.35 -0.01 -6.82
C ASN A 391 -8.25 -1.38 -6.10
N HIS A 392 -7.06 -1.99 -6.07
CA HIS A 392 -6.93 -3.43 -5.82
C HIS A 392 -5.73 -3.88 -4.95
N ALA A 393 -4.83 -2.97 -4.54
CA ALA A 393 -3.75 -3.29 -3.61
C ALA A 393 -3.87 -2.54 -2.25
N PRO A 394 -3.06 -2.94 -1.24
CA PRO A 394 -3.03 -2.23 0.04
C PRO A 394 -2.62 -0.77 -0.16
N PRO A 395 -3.25 0.19 0.53
CA PRO A 395 -2.81 1.57 0.51
C PRO A 395 -1.40 1.72 1.09
N LEU A 396 -1.09 0.96 2.14
CA LEU A 396 0.21 0.96 2.82
C LEU A 396 0.46 -0.41 3.45
N ARG A 397 1.61 -1.02 3.15
CA ARG A 397 1.99 -2.33 3.70
C ARG A 397 3.47 -2.41 4.02
N HIS A 398 3.76 -2.83 5.24
CA HIS A 398 5.10 -3.09 5.75
C HIS A 398 5.31 -4.58 5.98
N ASP A 399 6.33 -5.17 5.36
CA ASP A 399 6.69 -6.57 5.55
C ASP A 399 8.11 -6.70 6.08
N ARG A 400 8.34 -7.55 7.07
CA ARG A 400 9.65 -7.68 7.73
C ARG A 400 10.22 -6.33 8.20
N ASN A 401 9.46 -5.24 8.26
CA ASN A 401 9.99 -3.97 8.75
C ASN A 401 10.00 -4.01 10.27
N MET A 402 11.11 -3.64 10.90
CA MET A 402 11.12 -3.36 12.33
C MET A 402 10.58 -1.95 12.56
N TYR A 403 9.97 -1.68 13.70
CA TYR A 403 9.64 -0.33 14.19
C TYR A 403 9.04 0.67 13.17
N PRO A 404 8.09 0.30 12.28
CA PRO A 404 7.45 1.30 11.42
C PRO A 404 6.47 2.16 12.23
N THR A 405 6.45 3.46 11.93
CA THR A 405 5.52 4.43 12.52
C THR A 405 4.63 5.02 11.45
N MET A 406 3.32 4.89 11.65
CA MET A 406 2.27 5.43 10.79
C MET A 406 1.48 6.45 11.60
N GLU A 407 1.58 7.72 11.22
CA GLU A 407 1.02 8.82 12.00
C GLU A 407 0.28 9.84 11.13
N ASN A 408 -0.92 10.26 11.55
CA ASN A 408 -1.70 11.29 10.86
C ASN A 408 -1.97 10.94 9.38
N ILE A 409 -2.65 9.81 9.13
CA ILE A 409 -2.90 9.30 7.78
C ILE A 409 -4.40 9.27 7.48
N LEU A 410 -4.77 9.80 6.31
CA LEU A 410 -6.10 9.65 5.72
C LEU A 410 -6.06 8.61 4.59
N ILE A 411 -6.85 7.55 4.73
CA ILE A 411 -7.08 6.53 3.70
C ILE A 411 -8.54 6.63 3.26
N ARG A 412 -8.78 6.83 1.96
CA ARG A 412 -10.14 6.95 1.43
C ARG A 412 -10.34 6.36 0.05
N ASN A 413 -11.56 5.92 -0.26
CA ASN A 413 -11.91 5.41 -1.58
C ASN A 413 -10.96 4.28 -2.05
N ILE A 414 -10.86 3.24 -1.24
CA ILE A 414 -9.95 2.11 -1.48
C ILE A 414 -10.72 0.80 -1.73
N GLY A 415 -10.05 -0.11 -2.42
CA GLY A 415 -10.44 -1.51 -2.56
C GLY A 415 -11.76 -1.71 -3.29
N TRP A 416 -11.88 -1.23 -4.52
CA TRP A 416 -13.18 -1.06 -5.17
C TRP A 416 -14.02 -2.33 -5.34
N PHE A 417 -13.41 -3.52 -5.44
CA PHE A 417 -14.12 -4.79 -5.67
C PHE A 417 -14.37 -5.62 -4.41
N HIS A 418 -15.53 -6.30 -4.35
CA HIS A 418 -15.92 -7.20 -3.27
C HIS A 418 -15.17 -8.54 -3.31
N TYR A 419 -15.19 -9.26 -2.18
CA TYR A 419 -14.57 -10.58 -2.02
C TYR A 419 -13.06 -10.57 -2.31
N ASN A 420 -12.40 -9.45 -2.04
CA ASN A 420 -10.95 -9.35 -2.09
C ASN A 420 -10.35 -9.83 -0.76
N LEU A 421 -10.30 -11.16 -0.59
CA LEU A 421 -10.01 -11.81 0.69
C LEU A 421 -8.56 -11.64 1.22
N ARG A 422 -7.65 -11.00 0.47
CA ARG A 422 -6.23 -10.86 0.88
C ARG A 422 -5.51 -9.56 0.45
N GLY A 423 -6.17 -8.63 -0.24
CA GLY A 423 -5.43 -7.69 -1.09
C GLY A 423 -5.41 -6.22 -0.68
N ASN A 424 -6.25 -5.71 0.22
CA ASN A 424 -6.54 -4.25 0.24
C ASN A 424 -6.43 -3.53 1.59
N LEU A 425 -6.02 -4.24 2.65
CA LEU A 425 -5.94 -3.66 4.00
C LEU A 425 -4.61 -2.94 4.26
N ALA A 426 -4.64 -1.82 4.98
CA ALA A 426 -3.42 -1.23 5.51
C ALA A 426 -2.82 -2.17 6.57
N LEU A 427 -1.54 -2.55 6.46
CA LEU A 427 -1.01 -3.59 7.34
C LEU A 427 0.48 -3.51 7.66
N THR A 428 0.81 -3.98 8.86
CA THR A 428 2.15 -4.43 9.22
C THR A 428 2.12 -5.95 9.31
N GLY A 429 2.88 -6.60 8.44
CA GLY A 429 3.03 -8.05 8.39
C GLY A 429 4.01 -8.54 9.45
N ARG A 430 4.97 -9.36 9.04
CA ARG A 430 6.04 -9.81 9.95
C ARG A 430 6.87 -8.60 10.40
N ASN A 431 7.03 -8.35 11.69
CA ASN A 431 7.90 -7.27 12.21
C ASN A 431 8.88 -7.80 13.26
N TYR A 432 9.64 -8.84 12.90
CA TYR A 432 10.60 -9.47 13.80
C TYR A 432 11.82 -10.06 13.06
N ARG A 433 12.93 -10.17 13.79
CA ARG A 433 14.17 -10.86 13.38
C ARG A 433 14.42 -12.07 14.28
N GLY A 434 15.15 -13.07 13.78
CA GLY A 434 15.46 -14.30 14.50
C GLY A 434 14.37 -15.38 14.47
N ASN A 435 14.64 -16.50 15.14
CA ASN A 435 13.79 -17.70 15.22
C ASN A 435 13.58 -18.11 16.70
N GLY A 436 12.41 -18.66 17.02
CA GLY A 436 12.16 -19.24 18.35
C GLY A 436 12.17 -18.19 19.48
N SER A 437 12.87 -18.50 20.58
CA SER A 437 12.95 -17.68 21.79
C SER A 437 13.79 -16.41 21.62
N ASP A 438 14.76 -16.40 20.71
CA ASP A 438 15.70 -15.29 20.50
C ASP A 438 15.12 -14.23 19.55
N ARG A 439 13.80 -14.29 19.33
CA ARG A 439 13.10 -13.41 18.39
C ARG A 439 13.04 -11.99 18.93
N VAL A 440 13.64 -11.06 18.21
CA VAL A 440 13.51 -9.61 18.46
C VAL A 440 12.32 -9.10 17.67
N ILE A 441 11.36 -8.48 18.35
CA ILE A 441 10.14 -7.93 17.76
C ILE A 441 10.28 -6.42 17.70
N GLY A 442 10.11 -5.86 16.50
CA GLY A 442 10.11 -4.43 16.26
C GLY A 442 8.68 -3.90 16.18
N GLY A 443 8.10 -3.59 17.34
CA GLY A 443 6.70 -3.16 17.45
C GLY A 443 6.37 -1.95 16.58
N ASP A 444 5.21 -1.98 15.93
CA ASP A 444 4.73 -0.92 15.04
C ASP A 444 3.76 0.05 15.72
N ILE A 445 3.76 1.32 15.29
CA ILE A 445 2.89 2.36 15.83
C ILE A 445 1.90 2.81 14.75
N TRP A 446 0.61 2.80 15.07
CA TRP A 446 -0.46 3.39 14.27
C TRP A 446 -1.19 4.43 15.10
N ARG A 447 -1.13 5.70 14.69
CA ARG A 447 -1.86 6.76 15.41
C ARG A 447 -2.40 7.89 14.54
N TYR A 448 -3.53 8.44 14.95
CA TYR A 448 -4.25 9.49 14.20
C TYR A 448 -4.59 9.04 12.76
N ILE A 449 -5.20 7.85 12.65
CA ILE A 449 -5.52 7.26 11.35
C ILE A 449 -7.01 7.38 11.08
N THR A 450 -7.38 7.88 9.89
CA THR A 450 -8.74 7.83 9.39
C THR A 450 -8.81 6.93 8.16
N VAL A 451 -9.62 5.87 8.22
CA VAL A 451 -10.01 5.07 7.06
C VAL A 451 -11.48 5.34 6.77
N ARG A 452 -11.81 5.73 5.55
CA ARG A 452 -13.22 5.93 5.18
C ARG A 452 -13.54 5.54 3.76
N ASP A 453 -14.81 5.27 3.51
CA ASP A 453 -15.34 5.11 2.17
C ASP A 453 -14.59 3.99 1.39
N GLY A 454 -14.44 2.82 2.02
CA GLY A 454 -13.60 1.74 1.50
C GLY A 454 -14.35 0.43 1.36
N ASN A 455 -14.08 -0.31 0.29
CA ASN A 455 -14.58 -1.66 0.10
C ASN A 455 -13.49 -2.69 0.47
N SER A 456 -12.90 -2.51 1.66
CA SER A 456 -11.89 -3.41 2.22
C SER A 456 -11.81 -3.38 3.74
N ALA A 457 -10.98 -4.26 4.30
CA ALA A 457 -10.57 -4.22 5.69
C ALA A 457 -9.90 -2.91 6.04
N GLY A 458 -10.16 -2.45 7.25
CA GLY A 458 -9.53 -1.26 7.77
C GLY A 458 -8.03 -1.49 7.90
N MET A 459 -7.62 -2.21 8.95
CA MET A 459 -6.24 -2.26 9.36
C MET A 459 -5.84 -3.60 10.00
N PHE A 460 -4.59 -3.99 9.80
CA PHE A 460 -3.95 -5.10 10.50
C PHE A 460 -2.63 -4.63 11.12
N ALA A 461 -2.64 -4.44 12.43
CA ALA A 461 -1.45 -4.05 13.17
C ALA A 461 -0.56 -5.26 13.48
N GLY A 462 0.76 -5.03 13.50
CA GLY A 462 1.79 -6.05 13.68
C GLY A 462 1.94 -6.49 15.14
N MET A 463 3.03 -7.22 15.43
CA MET A 463 3.31 -7.71 16.79
C MET A 463 3.71 -6.57 17.71
N ARG A 464 3.26 -6.60 18.97
CA ARG A 464 3.56 -5.56 19.98
C ARG A 464 3.30 -4.14 19.47
N SER A 465 2.18 -3.95 18.78
CA SER A 465 1.80 -2.64 18.26
C SER A 465 1.07 -1.79 19.29
N LEU A 466 1.29 -0.48 19.16
CA LEU A 466 0.40 0.56 19.66
C LEU A 466 -0.53 1.01 18.53
N THR A 467 -1.84 0.92 18.75
CA THR A 467 -2.88 1.30 17.78
C THR A 467 -3.86 2.24 18.44
N GLU A 468 -3.77 3.54 18.15
CA GLU A 468 -4.52 4.56 18.89
C GLU A 468 -5.04 5.74 18.07
N TYR A 469 -6.10 6.41 18.55
CA TYR A 469 -6.70 7.57 17.86
C TYR A 469 -7.09 7.24 16.41
N ILE A 470 -7.83 6.16 16.22
CA ILE A 470 -8.20 5.64 14.89
C ILE A 470 -9.69 5.79 14.66
N ARG A 471 -10.07 6.26 13.47
CA ARG A 471 -11.45 6.29 13.00
C ARG A 471 -11.60 5.50 11.71
N ILE A 472 -12.45 4.48 11.72
CA ILE A 472 -12.79 3.68 10.54
C ILE A 472 -14.29 3.83 10.31
N GLU A 473 -14.67 4.42 9.19
CA GLU A 473 -16.07 4.70 8.87
C GLU A 473 -16.48 4.26 7.45
N ASN A 474 -17.72 3.81 7.28
CA ASN A 474 -18.31 3.44 5.99
C ASN A 474 -17.48 2.39 5.22
N VAL A 475 -17.54 1.14 5.69
CA VAL A 475 -16.90 -0.01 5.04
C VAL A 475 -17.96 -0.84 4.31
N PHE A 476 -17.74 -1.07 3.01
CA PHE A 476 -18.76 -1.61 2.09
C PHE A 476 -18.64 -3.11 1.79
N ASP A 477 -17.51 -3.74 2.12
CA ASP A 477 -17.20 -5.11 1.70
C ASP A 477 -17.98 -6.16 2.47
N ILE A 478 -17.82 -7.43 2.11
CA ILE A 478 -18.44 -8.57 2.78
C ILE A 478 -17.42 -9.68 3.01
N GLY A 479 -17.52 -10.37 4.14
CA GLY A 479 -16.68 -11.54 4.40
C GLY A 479 -16.33 -11.76 5.87
N ASP A 480 -15.39 -12.66 6.12
CA ASP A 480 -14.88 -12.95 7.46
C ASP A 480 -13.66 -12.07 7.81
N ASN A 481 -13.89 -10.76 7.90
CA ASN A 481 -12.86 -9.74 8.20
C ASN A 481 -13.33 -8.74 9.28
N SER A 482 -12.43 -7.84 9.69
CA SER A 482 -12.70 -6.82 10.70
C SER A 482 -12.03 -5.49 10.40
N SER A 483 -12.60 -4.39 10.90
CA SER A 483 -12.00 -3.06 10.76
C SER A 483 -10.63 -2.98 11.40
N ILE A 484 -10.42 -3.58 12.58
CA ILE A 484 -9.08 -3.84 13.12
C ILE A 484 -8.94 -5.32 13.42
N GLN A 485 -8.03 -5.98 12.70
CA GLN A 485 -7.73 -7.40 12.84
C GLN A 485 -6.42 -7.60 13.60
N ARG A 486 -6.43 -8.56 14.54
CA ARG A 486 -5.21 -9.15 15.10
C ARG A 486 -5.27 -10.67 15.07
N ASN A 487 -4.17 -11.30 14.69
CA ASN A 487 -4.00 -12.75 14.82
C ASN A 487 -3.41 -13.09 16.20
N SER A 488 -3.19 -14.38 16.47
CA SER A 488 -2.66 -14.84 17.76
C SER A 488 -1.35 -14.19 18.17
N ILE A 489 -0.49 -13.86 17.21
CA ILE A 489 0.85 -13.33 17.47
C ILE A 489 0.81 -11.80 17.53
N SER A 490 -0.01 -11.15 16.69
CA SER A 490 -0.16 -9.70 16.74
C SER A 490 -1.05 -9.20 17.88
N ALA A 491 -1.83 -10.07 18.52
CA ALA A 491 -2.55 -9.74 19.75
C ALA A 491 -1.63 -9.72 20.99
N ASP A 492 -0.55 -10.49 20.97
CA ASP A 492 0.36 -10.64 22.12
C ASP A 492 1.04 -9.32 22.48
N SER A 493 0.80 -8.88 23.72
CA SER A 493 1.35 -7.65 24.30
C SER A 493 1.05 -6.41 23.43
N SER A 494 -0.14 -6.35 22.85
CA SER A 494 -0.57 -5.26 21.97
C SER A 494 -1.53 -4.30 22.69
N THR A 495 -1.58 -3.05 22.24
CA THR A 495 -2.52 -2.05 22.76
C THR A 495 -3.37 -1.48 21.63
N THR A 496 -4.68 -1.50 21.81
CA THR A 496 -5.66 -0.81 20.95
C THR A 496 -6.48 0.16 21.80
N ARG A 497 -6.40 1.47 21.57
CA ARG A 497 -7.11 2.46 22.40
C ARG A 497 -7.63 3.68 21.65
N TYR A 498 -8.67 4.34 22.14
CA TYR A 498 -9.23 5.54 21.50
C TYR A 498 -9.57 5.30 20.01
N VAL A 499 -10.41 4.30 19.77
CA VAL A 499 -10.78 3.85 18.41
C VAL A 499 -12.28 4.00 18.18
N TRP A 500 -12.66 4.43 16.99
CA TRP A 500 -14.05 4.51 16.53
C TRP A 500 -14.22 3.70 15.25
N VAL A 501 -14.95 2.59 15.33
CA VAL A 501 -15.36 1.78 14.17
C VAL A 501 -16.86 1.93 13.95
N ILE A 502 -17.23 2.56 12.85
CA ILE A 502 -18.58 3.02 12.61
C ILE A 502 -19.05 2.56 11.23
N ASN A 503 -20.24 1.97 11.18
CA ASN A 503 -20.96 1.70 9.93
C ASN A 503 -20.24 0.75 8.95
N GLY A 504 -19.89 -0.46 9.43
CA GLY A 504 -19.43 -1.59 8.61
C GLY A 504 -20.45 -2.75 8.65
N PRO A 505 -21.59 -2.65 7.95
CA PRO A 505 -22.77 -3.49 8.20
C PRO A 505 -22.58 -5.00 8.02
N ASP A 506 -21.56 -5.41 7.27
CA ASP A 506 -21.21 -6.81 7.02
C ASP A 506 -19.92 -7.26 7.75
N TRP A 507 -19.34 -6.39 8.59
CA TRP A 507 -18.00 -6.54 9.16
C TRP A 507 -17.98 -6.72 10.68
N ASN A 508 -16.89 -7.30 11.18
CA ASN A 508 -16.57 -7.22 12.61
C ASN A 508 -15.91 -5.86 12.89
N GLY A 509 -16.15 -5.25 14.04
CA GLY A 509 -15.45 -4.03 14.45
C GLY A 509 -13.99 -4.31 14.80
N ILE A 510 -13.76 -4.87 15.98
CA ILE A 510 -12.42 -5.31 16.43
C ILE A 510 -12.42 -6.83 16.59
N ARG A 511 -11.40 -7.50 16.04
CA ARG A 511 -11.31 -8.97 16.08
C ARG A 511 -9.93 -9.47 16.46
N LEU A 512 -9.85 -10.21 17.56
CA LEU A 512 -8.72 -11.07 17.94
C LEU A 512 -9.07 -12.50 17.54
N ASN A 513 -8.45 -13.03 16.47
CA ASN A 513 -8.83 -14.35 15.97
C ASN A 513 -7.67 -15.06 15.26
N SER A 514 -7.55 -16.36 15.53
CA SER A 514 -6.67 -17.28 14.81
C SER A 514 -7.16 -18.72 15.04
N ALA A 515 -6.36 -19.73 14.71
CA ALA A 515 -6.62 -21.13 15.08
C ALA A 515 -6.53 -21.32 16.61
N CYS A 516 -5.47 -20.74 17.20
CA CYS A 516 -5.28 -20.56 18.64
C CYS A 516 -5.29 -19.05 18.93
N GLY A 517 -6.14 -18.55 19.83
CA GLY A 517 -6.34 -17.15 20.16
C GLY A 517 -5.09 -16.46 20.66
N GLY A 518 -5.16 -15.13 20.73
CA GLY A 518 -4.07 -14.30 21.27
C GLY A 518 -3.98 -14.38 22.78
N ILE A 519 -3.03 -13.63 23.35
CA ILE A 519 -2.95 -13.38 24.79
C ILE A 519 -2.57 -11.92 25.04
N TYR A 520 -2.76 -11.40 26.25
CA TYR A 520 -2.19 -10.12 26.70
C TYR A 520 -2.44 -8.94 25.75
N ALA A 521 -3.69 -8.77 25.33
CA ALA A 521 -4.09 -7.62 24.54
C ALA A 521 -4.78 -6.61 25.45
N ASP A 522 -4.34 -5.36 25.41
CA ASP A 522 -4.94 -4.23 26.13
C ASP A 522 -5.87 -3.49 25.17
N LEU A 523 -7.15 -3.42 25.49
CA LEU A 523 -8.16 -2.76 24.68
C LEU A 523 -8.95 -1.78 25.54
N HIS A 524 -8.89 -0.48 25.24
CA HIS A 524 -9.70 0.46 25.99
C HIS A 524 -10.18 1.72 25.26
N HIS A 525 -11.32 2.25 25.66
CA HIS A 525 -11.93 3.44 25.04
C HIS A 525 -12.19 3.22 23.54
N ILE A 526 -12.98 2.19 23.22
CA ILE A 526 -13.28 1.82 21.84
C ILE A 526 -14.78 1.85 21.60
N VAL A 527 -15.19 2.50 20.52
CA VAL A 527 -16.56 2.51 20.01
C VAL A 527 -16.62 1.60 18.79
N SER A 528 -17.60 0.69 18.76
CA SER A 528 -17.88 -0.19 17.62
C SER A 528 -19.39 -0.28 17.37
N THR A 529 -19.90 0.50 16.42
CA THR A 529 -21.34 0.64 16.16
C THR A 529 -21.72 0.53 14.69
N GLY A 530 -22.95 0.08 14.40
CA GLY A 530 -23.47 -0.04 13.04
C GLY A 530 -22.83 -1.16 12.23
N ASN A 531 -22.13 -2.09 12.87
CA ASN A 531 -21.39 -3.16 12.20
C ASN A 531 -22.21 -4.46 12.11
N ARG A 532 -21.67 -5.51 11.50
CA ARG A 532 -22.24 -6.86 11.67
C ARG A 532 -22.02 -7.37 13.08
N ARG A 533 -20.79 -7.24 13.57
CA ARG A 533 -20.40 -7.62 14.93
C ARG A 533 -19.53 -6.52 15.53
N GLY A 534 -19.68 -6.23 16.83
CA GLY A 534 -18.89 -5.22 17.50
C GLY A 534 -17.47 -5.70 17.81
N PHE A 535 -17.34 -6.45 18.91
CA PHE A 535 -16.08 -6.93 19.46
C PHE A 535 -16.04 -8.46 19.43
N ARG A 536 -14.95 -9.04 18.93
CA ARG A 536 -14.77 -10.49 18.87
C ARG A 536 -13.38 -10.87 19.38
N PHE A 537 -13.29 -11.17 20.67
CA PHE A 537 -12.05 -11.39 21.39
C PHE A 537 -11.88 -12.87 21.74
N LYS A 538 -10.96 -13.53 21.04
CA LYS A 538 -10.59 -14.93 21.30
C LYS A 538 -9.16 -15.01 21.78
N GLY A 539 -8.91 -15.94 22.71
CA GLY A 539 -7.65 -15.97 23.42
C GLY A 539 -7.90 -16.00 24.90
N ASP A 540 -6.96 -15.48 25.68
CA ASP A 540 -7.08 -15.37 27.13
C ASP A 540 -6.15 -14.26 27.66
N TYR A 541 -6.28 -13.86 28.92
CA TYR A 541 -5.49 -12.79 29.54
C TYR A 541 -5.58 -11.43 28.81
N HIS A 542 -6.74 -11.11 28.26
CA HIS A 542 -7.00 -9.79 27.68
C HIS A 542 -7.52 -8.82 28.75
N GLU A 543 -7.08 -7.57 28.70
CA GLU A 543 -7.61 -6.47 29.51
C GLU A 543 -8.50 -5.59 28.61
N ALA A 544 -9.83 -5.65 28.76
CA ALA A 544 -10.78 -4.98 27.88
C ALA A 544 -11.72 -4.02 28.66
N PHE A 545 -11.61 -2.71 28.40
CA PHE A 545 -12.24 -1.67 29.24
C PHE A 545 -12.91 -0.56 28.42
N HIS A 546 -13.94 0.11 28.95
CA HIS A 546 -14.51 1.30 28.28
C HIS A 546 -14.92 1.02 26.82
N LEU A 547 -15.63 -0.08 26.60
CA LEU A 547 -16.09 -0.50 25.27
C LEU A 547 -17.55 -0.08 25.07
N LEU A 548 -17.86 0.52 23.92
CA LEU A 548 -19.23 0.86 23.52
C LEU A 548 -19.59 0.11 22.24
N SER A 549 -20.61 -0.75 22.31
CA SER A 549 -21.08 -1.54 21.19
C SER A 549 -22.59 -1.49 21.07
N TYR A 550 -23.12 -0.92 19.98
CA TYR A 550 -24.56 -0.83 19.77
C TYR A 550 -24.95 -0.73 18.29
N GLU A 551 -26.21 -1.03 17.97
CA GLU A 551 -26.73 -1.07 16.59
C GLU A 551 -25.93 -2.01 15.66
N ASN A 552 -25.31 -3.06 16.23
CA ASN A 552 -24.69 -4.13 15.44
C ASN A 552 -25.72 -5.21 15.10
N SER A 553 -25.69 -5.72 13.86
CA SER A 553 -26.75 -6.60 13.35
C SER A 553 -26.73 -8.03 13.89
N ASN A 554 -25.62 -8.48 14.50
CA ASN A 554 -25.46 -9.88 14.94
C ASN A 554 -24.98 -10.01 16.39
N GLN A 555 -23.83 -9.44 16.75
CA GLN A 555 -23.25 -9.57 18.10
C GLN A 555 -22.60 -8.27 18.54
N ASP A 556 -22.70 -7.90 19.82
CA ASP A 556 -22.02 -6.71 20.35
C ASP A 556 -20.66 -7.08 20.91
N VAL A 557 -20.63 -7.98 21.88
CA VAL A 557 -19.38 -8.47 22.48
C VAL A 557 -19.37 -9.99 22.47
N TYR A 558 -18.31 -10.55 21.90
CA TYR A 558 -18.05 -11.98 21.86
C TYR A 558 -16.67 -12.27 22.45
N MET A 559 -16.66 -12.70 23.71
CA MET A 559 -15.50 -13.01 24.52
C MET A 559 -15.69 -14.39 25.16
N SER A 560 -15.62 -15.41 24.31
CA SER A 560 -15.93 -16.82 24.63
C SER A 560 -14.70 -17.61 25.09
N ASP A 561 -14.94 -18.82 25.61
CA ASP A 561 -13.91 -19.78 26.00
C ASP A 561 -13.28 -20.56 24.84
N ASP A 562 -13.67 -20.27 23.60
CA ASP A 562 -13.21 -21.03 22.44
C ASP A 562 -11.86 -20.55 21.90
N LYS A 563 -11.18 -21.48 21.24
CA LYS A 563 -9.92 -21.28 20.51
C LYS A 563 -8.71 -20.86 21.36
N TYR A 564 -8.70 -20.95 22.68
CA TYR A 564 -7.44 -20.80 23.42
C TYR A 564 -6.65 -22.13 23.44
N CYS A 565 -5.31 -22.06 23.43
CA CYS A 565 -4.44 -23.24 23.34
C CYS A 565 -3.34 -23.29 24.42
N GLY A 566 -3.57 -22.58 25.53
CA GLY A 566 -2.57 -22.38 26.57
C GLY A 566 -1.53 -21.31 26.21
N PRO A 567 -0.70 -20.91 27.18
CA PRO A 567 0.25 -19.81 27.01
C PRO A 567 1.37 -20.13 26.01
N ASP A 568 1.78 -21.40 25.92
CA ASP A 568 2.78 -21.90 24.96
C ASP A 568 2.17 -22.27 23.59
N LYS A 569 0.84 -22.19 23.46
CA LYS A 569 0.04 -22.55 22.29
C LYS A 569 0.20 -24.01 21.83
N LYS A 570 0.67 -24.90 22.70
CA LYS A 570 0.92 -26.33 22.39
C LYS A 570 -0.07 -27.29 23.07
N GLN A 571 -0.92 -26.81 23.96
CA GLN A 571 -1.68 -27.64 24.90
C GLN A 571 -3.04 -28.15 24.39
N GLY A 572 -3.21 -28.31 23.06
CA GLY A 572 -4.54 -28.55 22.49
C GLY A 572 -5.51 -27.39 22.82
N LYS A 573 -6.80 -27.50 22.49
CA LYS A 573 -7.76 -26.44 22.84
C LYS A 573 -8.13 -26.53 24.31
N VAL A 574 -7.88 -25.45 25.06
CA VAL A 574 -8.27 -25.26 26.46
C VAL A 574 -9.23 -24.06 26.56
N ARG A 575 -9.84 -23.84 27.73
CA ARG A 575 -10.80 -22.74 27.93
C ARG A 575 -10.10 -21.39 27.86
N GLY A 576 -10.58 -20.53 26.96
CA GLY A 576 -10.12 -19.14 26.78
C GLY A 576 -10.88 -18.14 27.63
N ASN A 577 -10.35 -16.92 27.67
CA ASN A 577 -10.88 -15.75 28.36
C ASN A 577 -11.17 -15.90 29.86
N THR A 578 -10.90 -17.06 30.48
CA THR A 578 -11.11 -17.30 31.91
C THR A 578 -10.17 -16.47 32.80
N ASN A 579 -9.09 -15.95 32.23
CA ASN A 579 -8.13 -15.07 32.89
C ASN A 579 -8.17 -13.64 32.34
N SER A 580 -9.14 -13.35 31.46
CA SER A 580 -9.35 -12.02 30.91
C SER A 580 -10.27 -11.18 31.81
N SER A 581 -10.23 -9.86 31.62
CA SER A 581 -11.06 -8.89 32.32
C SER A 581 -11.90 -8.06 31.32
N LEU A 582 -13.15 -7.78 31.69
CA LEU A 582 -14.08 -6.93 30.94
C LEU A 582 -14.79 -5.97 31.91
N LYS A 583 -14.55 -4.66 31.78
CA LYS A 583 -15.16 -3.65 32.68
C LYS A 583 -15.62 -2.40 31.93
N ASN A 584 -16.51 -1.63 32.55
CA ASN A 584 -17.00 -0.35 32.00
C ASN A 584 -17.48 -0.48 30.54
N THR A 585 -18.28 -1.49 30.24
CA THR A 585 -18.66 -1.85 28.85
C THR A 585 -20.16 -1.70 28.64
N ALA A 586 -20.56 -1.04 27.56
CA ALA A 586 -21.95 -0.89 27.17
C ALA A 586 -22.26 -1.71 25.90
N VAL A 587 -23.28 -2.56 25.97
CA VAL A 587 -23.76 -3.43 24.88
C VAL A 587 -25.24 -3.20 24.59
N ASP A 588 -25.70 -3.42 23.36
CA ASP A 588 -27.10 -3.24 22.99
C ASP A 588 -27.94 -4.48 23.33
N HIS A 589 -27.62 -5.63 22.72
CA HIS A 589 -28.43 -6.84 22.86
C HIS A 589 -27.65 -8.15 23.04
N SER A 590 -26.36 -8.21 22.70
CA SER A 590 -25.64 -9.50 22.61
C SER A 590 -24.27 -9.48 23.29
N LEU A 591 -24.19 -10.11 24.47
CA LEU A 591 -22.97 -10.31 25.25
C LEU A 591 -22.71 -11.80 25.47
N VAL A 592 -21.62 -12.31 24.92
CA VAL A 592 -21.04 -13.62 25.27
C VAL A 592 -19.74 -13.34 26.01
N CYS A 593 -19.63 -13.76 27.27
CA CYS A 593 -18.49 -13.42 28.10
C CYS A 593 -18.13 -14.56 29.07
N THR A 594 -16.87 -14.99 29.05
CA THR A 594 -16.28 -15.92 30.04
C THR A 594 -15.17 -15.27 30.88
N ALA A 595 -15.05 -13.94 30.80
CA ALA A 595 -14.13 -13.14 31.61
C ALA A 595 -14.52 -13.16 33.08
N ILE A 596 -13.54 -12.93 33.96
CA ILE A 596 -13.69 -12.98 35.42
C ILE A 596 -14.82 -12.06 35.90
N ASP A 597 -14.99 -10.91 35.24
CA ASP A 597 -15.93 -9.86 35.63
C ASP A 597 -17.39 -10.14 35.23
N CYS A 598 -17.65 -11.21 34.48
CA CYS A 598 -18.98 -11.53 33.94
C CYS A 598 -19.82 -12.45 34.84
N GLY A 599 -19.30 -12.82 36.02
CA GLY A 599 -20.13 -13.30 37.14
C GLY A 599 -20.69 -14.72 37.07
N THR A 600 -20.33 -15.56 36.09
CA THR A 600 -20.79 -16.96 36.04
C THR A 600 -19.66 -17.96 35.78
N ASP A 601 -19.61 -19.03 36.60
CA ASP A 601 -18.88 -20.28 36.29
C ASP A 601 -19.59 -21.12 35.21
N SER A 602 -20.75 -20.66 34.71
CA SER A 602 -21.66 -21.40 33.84
C SER A 602 -22.21 -20.57 32.68
N TYR A 603 -21.69 -20.84 31.49
CA TYR A 603 -22.28 -21.03 30.14
C TYR A 603 -23.61 -20.42 29.68
N GLU A 604 -24.37 -19.71 30.51
CA GLU A 604 -25.60 -19.03 30.08
C GLU A 604 -25.33 -17.52 30.02
N VAL A 605 -25.75 -16.91 28.91
CA VAL A 605 -25.81 -15.45 28.78
C VAL A 605 -26.67 -14.94 29.93
N ASP A 606 -26.08 -14.21 30.87
CA ASP A 606 -26.86 -13.57 31.91
C ASP A 606 -27.57 -12.34 31.30
N TYR A 607 -28.81 -12.56 30.89
CA TYR A 607 -29.68 -11.51 30.37
C TYR A 607 -30.22 -10.60 31.47
N ASN A 608 -29.85 -10.81 32.74
CA ASN A 608 -30.20 -9.93 33.84
C ASN A 608 -29.13 -8.82 33.96
N PRO A 609 -29.38 -7.59 33.48
CA PRO A 609 -28.39 -6.51 33.50
C PRO A 609 -27.89 -6.16 34.91
N VAL A 610 -28.65 -6.46 35.98
CA VAL A 610 -28.32 -6.02 37.35
C VAL A 610 -27.13 -6.77 37.95
N THR A 611 -26.83 -8.00 37.51
CA THR A 611 -25.72 -8.79 38.05
C THR A 611 -24.35 -8.31 37.54
N LEU A 612 -24.34 -7.63 36.39
CA LEU A 612 -23.14 -7.16 35.69
C LEU A 612 -22.79 -5.70 36.00
N ASP A 613 -23.71 -4.95 36.62
CA ASP A 613 -23.51 -3.55 37.03
C ASP A 613 -22.29 -3.38 37.97
N THR A 614 -21.97 -4.39 38.79
CA THR A 614 -20.81 -4.35 39.70
C THR A 614 -19.45 -4.32 38.99
N SER A 615 -19.42 -4.75 37.73
CA SER A 615 -18.27 -4.67 36.82
C SER A 615 -18.35 -3.45 35.89
N GLY A 616 -19.40 -2.63 36.04
CA GLY A 616 -19.71 -1.52 35.15
C GLY A 616 -20.11 -1.99 33.74
N ILE A 617 -20.73 -3.16 33.61
CA ILE A 617 -21.20 -3.67 32.31
C ILE A 617 -22.71 -3.44 32.19
N TYR A 618 -23.12 -2.74 31.13
CA TYR A 618 -24.48 -2.24 30.96
C TYR A 618 -25.11 -2.68 29.65
N TYR A 619 -26.39 -3.04 29.69
CA TYR A 619 -27.21 -3.15 28.49
C TYR A 619 -27.79 -1.78 28.13
N ALA A 620 -27.08 -1.06 27.26
CA ALA A 620 -27.48 0.21 26.68
C ALA A 620 -28.10 -0.04 25.29
N ARG A 621 -29.43 -0.18 25.25
CA ARG A 621 -30.17 -0.41 24.02
C ARG A 621 -30.29 0.86 23.18
N ALA A 622 -30.19 0.69 21.87
CA ALA A 622 -30.46 1.79 20.95
C ALA A 622 -31.96 2.15 20.88
N GLN A 623 -32.84 1.18 21.18
CA GLN A 623 -34.27 1.25 20.82
C GLN A 623 -35.30 0.99 21.94
N VAL A 624 -35.01 1.16 23.24
CA VAL A 624 -36.06 1.08 24.29
C VAL A 624 -35.73 1.94 25.52
N GLU A 625 -36.72 2.66 26.05
CA GLU A 625 -36.71 3.22 27.43
C GLU A 625 -37.59 2.36 28.34
N LYS A 626 -37.10 1.20 28.77
CA LYS A 626 -37.68 0.50 29.93
C LYS A 626 -36.58 -0.15 30.72
N ARG A 627 -36.51 0.21 32.01
CA ARG A 627 -35.74 -0.52 33.00
C ARG A 627 -36.08 -2.02 32.88
N PRO A 628 -35.08 -2.91 32.93
CA PRO A 628 -33.72 -2.64 33.40
C PRO A 628 -32.69 -2.24 32.32
N TYR A 629 -33.12 -1.82 31.12
CA TYR A 629 -32.24 -1.38 30.03
C TYR A 629 -32.05 0.15 30.00
N TYR A 630 -30.85 0.59 29.62
CA TYR A 630 -30.50 2.00 29.42
C TYR A 630 -30.67 2.40 27.95
N SER A 631 -30.89 3.68 27.65
CA SER A 631 -31.04 4.19 26.28
C SER A 631 -29.75 4.89 25.84
N VAL A 632 -29.08 4.40 24.79
CA VAL A 632 -27.89 5.06 24.22
C VAL A 632 -28.16 6.53 23.90
N ARG A 633 -29.35 6.85 23.39
CA ARG A 633 -29.73 8.23 23.03
C ARG A 633 -29.88 9.14 24.23
N SER A 634 -30.30 8.59 25.36
CA SER A 634 -30.51 9.33 26.60
C SER A 634 -29.18 9.48 27.35
N GLU A 635 -28.34 8.45 27.33
CA GLU A 635 -27.07 8.38 28.07
C GLU A 635 -25.92 9.14 27.40
N PHE A 636 -25.89 9.30 26.07
CA PHE A 636 -24.79 9.95 25.34
C PHE A 636 -25.19 11.28 24.70
N GLU A 637 -24.22 12.19 24.53
CA GLU A 637 -24.43 13.56 24.01
C GLU A 637 -25.11 13.57 22.63
N ASN A 638 -24.47 13.02 21.60
CA ASN A 638 -25.03 12.92 20.25
C ASN A 638 -24.34 11.80 19.46
N PRO A 639 -24.61 10.53 19.82
CA PRO A 639 -23.96 9.39 19.20
C PRO A 639 -24.47 9.14 17.77
N TRP A 640 -23.72 8.36 17.00
CA TRP A 640 -24.12 7.90 15.66
C TRP A 640 -25.40 7.06 15.71
N SER A 641 -26.24 7.07 14.67
CA SER A 641 -27.41 6.18 14.62
C SER A 641 -27.83 5.89 13.18
N THR A 642 -28.14 4.62 12.92
CA THR A 642 -28.71 4.09 11.67
C THR A 642 -29.98 4.84 11.23
N TYR A 643 -30.79 5.34 12.16
CA TYR A 643 -32.01 6.07 11.83
C TYR A 643 -31.76 7.32 10.98
N LYS A 644 -30.63 8.01 11.19
CA LYS A 644 -30.27 9.19 10.41
C LYS A 644 -29.89 8.85 8.95
N ALA A 645 -29.65 7.57 8.65
CA ALA A 645 -29.36 7.09 7.30
C ALA A 645 -30.62 6.65 6.53
N HIS A 646 -31.77 6.43 7.20
CA HIS A 646 -33.02 6.02 6.55
C HIS A 646 -33.70 7.16 5.77
N SER A 647 -34.44 6.79 4.72
CA SER A 647 -35.36 7.71 4.03
C SER A 647 -36.54 8.07 4.94
N ASP A 648 -37.22 9.18 4.67
CA ASP A 648 -38.40 9.57 5.47
C ASP A 648 -39.54 8.56 5.34
N GLU A 649 -39.64 7.91 4.18
CA GLU A 649 -40.59 6.83 3.90
C GLU A 649 -40.28 5.60 4.77
N THR A 650 -39.03 5.11 4.75
CA THR A 650 -38.59 3.99 5.61
C THR A 650 -38.79 4.30 7.10
N LEU A 651 -38.46 5.52 7.54
CA LEU A 651 -38.69 5.94 8.93
C LEU A 651 -40.16 5.88 9.33
N LEU A 652 -41.05 6.33 8.45
CA LEU A 652 -42.48 6.35 8.69
C LEU A 652 -43.10 4.95 8.64
N GLU A 653 -42.77 4.17 7.61
CA GLU A 653 -43.39 2.86 7.33
C GLU A 653 -42.89 1.75 8.27
N GLU A 654 -41.57 1.66 8.49
CA GLU A 654 -40.98 0.58 9.30
C GLU A 654 -40.92 0.92 10.79
N TYR A 655 -40.69 2.19 11.13
CA TYR A 655 -40.42 2.61 12.51
C TYR A 655 -41.48 3.52 13.11
N SER A 656 -42.49 3.95 12.35
CA SER A 656 -43.48 4.94 12.79
C SER A 656 -42.85 6.24 13.32
N VAL A 657 -41.67 6.59 12.80
CA VAL A 657 -40.91 7.80 13.13
C VAL A 657 -41.15 8.80 12.01
N GLY A 658 -41.69 9.98 12.34
CA GLY A 658 -41.81 11.07 11.37
C GLY A 658 -40.44 11.55 10.88
N PRO A 659 -40.38 12.41 9.84
CA PRO A 659 -39.13 12.92 9.30
C PRO A 659 -38.21 13.48 10.39
N LEU A 660 -36.95 13.02 10.41
CA LEU A 660 -35.98 13.51 11.38
C LEU A 660 -35.64 14.97 11.09
N LYS A 661 -35.77 15.84 12.10
CA LYS A 661 -35.40 17.26 11.99
C LYS A 661 -33.92 17.48 11.58
N ASN A 662 -33.05 16.53 11.91
CA ASN A 662 -31.64 16.56 11.57
C ASN A 662 -31.15 15.16 11.16
N LYS A 663 -30.73 15.01 9.90
CA LYS A 663 -30.13 13.78 9.36
C LYS A 663 -28.60 13.74 9.41
N ILE A 664 -27.95 14.79 9.92
CA ILE A 664 -26.50 14.83 10.08
C ILE A 664 -26.06 13.82 11.15
N GLN A 665 -25.21 12.88 10.74
CA GLN A 665 -24.54 11.96 11.66
C GLN A 665 -23.62 12.75 12.60
N ASN A 666 -23.64 12.39 13.88
CA ASN A 666 -22.77 12.99 14.90
C ASN A 666 -21.97 11.86 15.57
N TYR A 667 -20.84 12.21 16.17
CA TYR A 667 -19.84 11.28 16.69
C TYR A 667 -19.44 11.64 18.13
N ASP A 668 -20.36 12.28 18.87
CA ASP A 668 -20.14 12.62 20.27
C ASP A 668 -20.64 11.48 21.17
N PHE A 669 -19.74 10.53 21.41
CA PHE A 669 -19.95 9.36 22.26
C PHE A 669 -19.64 9.64 23.73
N ARG A 670 -19.53 10.91 24.15
CA ARG A 670 -19.35 11.22 25.57
C ARG A 670 -20.65 10.95 26.31
N PRO A 671 -20.61 10.29 27.47
CA PRO A 671 -21.77 10.19 28.34
C PRO A 671 -22.22 11.58 28.81
N LYS A 672 -23.53 11.81 28.89
CA LYS A 672 -24.10 13.05 29.43
C LYS A 672 -23.84 13.15 30.93
N LYS A 673 -23.83 14.36 31.46
CA LYS A 673 -23.81 14.57 32.91
C LYS A 673 -25.00 13.87 33.58
N GLY A 674 -24.73 13.03 34.59
CA GLY A 674 -25.74 12.21 35.26
C GLY A 674 -26.14 10.95 34.50
N SER A 675 -25.37 10.58 33.47
CA SER A 675 -25.48 9.29 32.81
C SER A 675 -25.15 8.17 33.80
N THR A 676 -25.94 7.09 33.74
CA THR A 676 -25.70 5.89 34.55
C THR A 676 -24.33 5.25 34.24
N LEU A 677 -23.83 5.45 33.01
CA LEU A 677 -22.51 4.98 32.58
C LEU A 677 -21.35 5.72 33.27
N ILE A 678 -21.59 6.95 33.75
CA ILE A 678 -20.63 7.68 34.58
C ILE A 678 -20.74 7.21 36.02
N ASP A 679 -21.97 7.23 36.57
CA ASP A 679 -22.19 7.09 38.01
C ASP A 679 -22.01 5.64 38.50
N GLY A 680 -22.25 4.65 37.65
CA GLY A 680 -22.01 3.24 37.96
C GLY A 680 -20.65 2.71 37.50
N GLY A 681 -19.84 3.52 36.79
CA GLY A 681 -18.55 3.09 36.29
C GLY A 681 -17.61 2.63 37.41
N VAL A 682 -16.82 1.58 37.18
CA VAL A 682 -15.81 1.14 38.12
C VAL A 682 -14.48 1.84 37.88
N VAL A 683 -13.72 2.05 38.96
CA VAL A 683 -12.38 2.62 38.89
C VAL A 683 -11.40 1.55 38.37
N ILE A 684 -10.69 1.89 37.30
CA ILE A 684 -9.66 1.07 36.67
C ILE A 684 -8.33 1.82 36.83
N PRO A 685 -7.42 1.29 37.69
CA PRO A 685 -6.13 1.92 37.92
C PRO A 685 -5.35 2.12 36.64
N GLY A 686 -4.81 3.32 36.42
CA GLY A 686 -4.06 3.64 35.21
C GLY A 686 -4.91 4.17 34.04
N ILE A 687 -6.23 4.17 34.16
CA ILE A 687 -7.14 4.51 33.06
C ILE A 687 -8.07 5.68 33.42
N ASN A 688 -8.76 5.60 34.56
CA ASN A 688 -9.76 6.60 34.94
C ASN A 688 -9.65 7.05 36.42
N ASP A 689 -8.53 6.72 37.08
CA ASP A 689 -8.27 7.06 38.49
C ASP A 689 -7.19 8.14 38.66
N GLY A 690 -6.62 8.63 37.56
CA GLY A 690 -5.54 9.63 37.56
C GLY A 690 -4.17 9.10 37.98
N GLN A 691 -3.99 7.77 38.08
CA GLN A 691 -2.69 7.14 38.27
C GLN A 691 -2.12 6.67 36.92
N ASP A 692 -0.80 6.45 36.86
CA ASP A 692 -0.13 5.80 35.74
C ASP A 692 0.09 4.32 36.06
N LYS A 693 -0.45 3.42 35.23
CA LYS A 693 -0.19 1.97 35.32
C LYS A 693 0.75 1.55 34.19
N ALA A 694 1.55 0.51 34.43
CA ALA A 694 2.27 -0.19 33.39
C ALA A 694 1.30 -1.02 32.53
N PHE A 695 0.81 -0.45 31.43
CA PHE A 695 0.23 -1.19 30.31
C PHE A 695 1.34 -1.71 29.39
N ASN A 696 0.98 -2.47 28.35
CA ASN A 696 1.94 -2.90 27.33
C ASN A 696 2.67 -1.71 26.66
N HIS A 697 2.02 -0.53 26.61
CA HIS A 697 2.59 0.70 26.10
C HIS A 697 2.36 1.86 27.09
N ALA A 698 3.34 2.76 27.19
CA ALA A 698 3.23 3.93 28.06
C ALA A 698 2.07 4.86 27.64
N PRO A 699 1.46 5.59 28.59
CA PRO A 699 0.64 6.75 28.25
C PRO A 699 1.49 7.78 27.48
N LEU A 700 0.81 8.59 26.66
CA LEU A 700 1.45 9.63 25.84
C LEU A 700 2.08 10.74 26.67
#